data_AF-A0A3A8QJP4-F1
#
_entry.id   AF-A0A3A8QJP4-F1
#
_cell.length_a   1.000
_cell.length_b   1.000
_cell.length_c   1.000
_cell.angle_alpha   90.00
_cell.angle_beta   90.00
_cell.angle_gamma   90.00
#
_symmetry.space_group_name_H-M   'P 1'
#
loop_
_entity.id
_entity.type
_entity.pdbx_description
1 polymer ?
#
loop_
_entity_poly.entity_id
_entity_poly.type
_entity_poly.pdbx_seq_one_letter_code
_entity_poly.pdbx_strand_id
1 'polypeptide(L)'
;MKRLLLLSTLALAAGCYTKESETPTGLTSFRVEVTTLTVGDGSGALLPVVNACAAKYGNDQAAVPPAMRGSAECPYTLPRSDVDIGLSITALDGNGGEMTSFNGPVSFRVVPGDITGDYSKRWANLTNGKGTGSVRVAHLYGETHVWVQDEPFELDYADGGVVGDLTQVPPEPATRTFATGLSTPIRFSEPAIATLQLPEAGFETSVFIKQFLRIGRSPEAGEPLVQNCDPSDPNNGQQMKLLVTGTDSSGFYVTDMTACRVLEKSLTGANIQTPEPDGFNPGRFNSVYIYNYQFPEGLDAGDLIWTLSGTVAEFTNTTQLSFPSWTLRENVRLLPQSEWNKYLSQVPPVEINGRLCGYSGSPYLDDLLCGYSYKNFKMESLESSLVKLRRVKFPRVFKNCDANGNNDMPMFCPAGTGASRTWKNCFEEPADDPDLPERQCVIDCTLGIGQFAGTICAEKTTYTNFGQFVVEMNPTGPAAAGMDESVPARITKLSVGTTQVSPGRTQAEGSRLNLFCDQPVRVRFGDEDVGVDQTGTLVAANTRFEYTLQGNEVQLALVRDATATRNASCQVAPDSRSRISLQIKDAVPDLNPDCSETDADAARALQCKQLHAATFDVVGHLKHVGPARPRWNVLPRDQDDLCCYPGPGLECPKPIKPCP
;
A
#
# COMPACT_ATOMS: atom_id res chain seq x y z
N MET A 1 33.41 -22.65 82.77
CA MET A 1 32.17 -22.50 81.99
C MET A 1 32.53 -22.52 80.51
N LYS A 2 32.52 -23.72 79.93
CA LYS A 2 32.66 -24.02 78.49
C LYS A 2 31.55 -25.01 78.21
N ARG A 3 30.50 -24.60 77.49
CA ARG A 3 29.46 -25.42 76.83
C ARG A 3 28.39 -24.46 76.31
N LEU A 4 27.80 -24.82 75.17
CA LEU A 4 26.80 -24.08 74.38
C LEU A 4 27.34 -23.00 73.43
N LEU A 5 27.95 -23.42 72.32
CA LEU A 5 27.93 -22.66 71.05
C LEU A 5 28.38 -23.55 69.86
N LEU A 6 27.97 -24.82 69.87
CA LEU A 6 28.28 -25.81 68.83
C LEU A 6 27.12 -26.80 68.77
N LEU A 7 25.98 -26.41 68.18
CA LEU A 7 24.87 -27.33 67.87
C LEU A 7 23.81 -26.76 66.89
N SER A 8 24.00 -25.59 66.26
CA SER A 8 23.04 -25.04 65.28
C SER A 8 23.52 -25.05 63.83
N THR A 9 24.74 -25.51 63.53
CA THR A 9 25.30 -25.55 62.16
C THR A 9 25.23 -26.92 61.48
N LEU A 10 24.59 -27.92 62.10
CA LEU A 10 24.45 -29.29 61.55
C LEU A 10 23.02 -29.70 61.18
N ALA A 11 22.05 -28.78 61.24
CA ALA A 11 20.64 -29.06 60.91
C ALA A 11 20.12 -28.37 59.63
N LEU A 12 21.01 -27.86 58.78
CA LEU A 12 20.66 -27.30 57.45
C LEU A 12 21.28 -28.09 56.27
N ALA A 13 21.94 -29.22 56.54
CA ALA A 13 22.57 -30.07 55.52
C ALA A 13 21.82 -31.40 55.29
N ALA A 14 20.56 -31.51 55.72
CA ALA A 14 19.72 -32.70 55.53
C ALA A 14 18.40 -32.29 54.87
N GLY A 15 18.49 -31.88 53.61
CA GLY A 15 17.34 -31.57 52.76
C GLY A 15 17.65 -31.55 51.26
N CYS A 16 18.87 -31.91 50.85
CA CYS A 16 19.15 -32.20 49.46
C CYS A 16 18.46 -33.51 49.11
N TYR A 17 17.36 -33.42 48.35
CA TYR A 17 16.73 -34.57 47.72
C TYR A 17 17.77 -35.30 46.85
N THR A 18 18.42 -36.33 47.39
CA THR A 18 19.20 -37.31 46.63
C THR A 18 18.25 -38.39 46.12
N LYS A 19 17.26 -38.01 45.31
CA LYS A 19 16.74 -38.97 44.35
C LYS A 19 17.69 -38.82 43.17
N GLU A 20 18.58 -39.79 42.96
CA GLU A 20 19.26 -39.91 41.67
C GLU A 20 18.16 -39.82 40.61
N SER A 21 18.23 -38.79 39.76
CA SER A 21 17.31 -38.65 38.64
C SER A 21 17.43 -39.93 37.82
N GLU A 22 16.40 -40.78 37.86
CA GLU A 22 16.33 -41.96 37.00
C GLU A 22 16.60 -41.48 35.57
N THR A 23 17.67 -42.00 34.96
CA THR A 23 17.99 -41.67 33.58
C THR A 23 16.77 -42.01 32.73
N PRO A 24 16.19 -41.04 32.00
CA PRO A 24 15.02 -41.33 31.19
C PRO A 24 15.34 -42.47 30.22
N THR A 25 14.59 -43.56 30.32
CA THR A 25 14.76 -44.71 29.42
C THR A 25 13.93 -44.50 28.16
N GLY A 26 14.53 -44.68 26.99
CA GLY A 26 13.83 -44.53 25.71
C GLY A 26 14.21 -43.25 24.97
N LEU A 27 13.37 -42.88 23.99
CA LEU A 27 13.56 -41.70 23.16
C LEU A 27 13.34 -40.44 24.00
N THR A 28 14.29 -39.52 23.99
CA THR A 28 14.17 -38.24 24.71
C THR A 28 14.22 -37.04 23.80
N SER A 29 14.95 -37.11 22.70
CA SER A 29 15.13 -35.99 21.77
C SER A 29 15.62 -36.46 20.40
N PHE A 30 15.68 -35.52 19.46
CA PHE A 30 16.31 -35.73 18.15
C PHE A 30 17.48 -34.77 17.94
N ARG A 31 18.55 -35.26 17.33
CA ARG A 31 19.53 -34.41 16.65
C ARG A 31 19.01 -34.11 15.25
N VAL A 32 18.92 -32.83 14.92
CA VAL A 32 18.39 -32.35 13.64
C VAL A 32 19.47 -31.52 12.95
N GLU A 33 19.93 -31.98 11.79
CA GLU A 33 20.96 -31.31 11.01
C GLU A 33 20.39 -30.86 9.67
N VAL A 34 20.60 -29.59 9.33
CA VAL A 34 20.15 -29.01 8.07
C VAL A 34 21.17 -29.34 6.99
N THR A 35 20.76 -30.06 5.95
CA THR A 35 21.66 -30.54 4.89
C THR A 35 21.62 -29.66 3.64
N THR A 36 20.44 -29.13 3.28
CA THR A 36 20.24 -28.31 2.07
C THR A 36 19.16 -27.25 2.27
N LEU A 37 19.30 -26.10 1.61
CA LEU A 37 18.22 -25.13 1.41
C LEU A 37 18.12 -24.77 -0.07
N THR A 38 16.95 -24.96 -0.65
CA THR A 38 16.68 -24.69 -2.07
C THR A 38 15.32 -24.04 -2.28
N VAL A 39 15.17 -23.31 -3.38
CA VAL A 39 13.90 -22.67 -3.75
C VAL A 39 13.04 -23.63 -4.59
N GLY A 40 11.90 -24.09 -4.06
CA GLY A 40 10.81 -24.80 -4.75
C GLY A 40 11.13 -25.86 -5.83
N ASP A 41 10.13 -26.19 -6.67
CA ASP A 41 10.18 -27.27 -7.69
C ASP A 41 11.06 -26.98 -8.94
N GLY A 42 11.93 -25.96 -8.86
CA GLY A 42 12.87 -25.56 -9.91
C GLY A 42 14.32 -25.90 -9.53
N SER A 43 15.16 -26.18 -10.53
CA SER A 43 16.54 -26.65 -10.38
C SER A 43 17.38 -25.89 -9.33
N GLY A 44 17.48 -26.41 -8.11
CA GLY A 44 18.59 -26.21 -7.15
C GLY A 44 19.12 -24.79 -6.94
N ALA A 45 18.30 -23.75 -7.19
CA ALA A 45 18.78 -22.38 -7.15
C ALA A 45 19.15 -22.00 -5.71
N LEU A 46 20.39 -21.54 -5.54
CA LEU A 46 20.90 -21.11 -4.24
C LEU A 46 20.09 -19.92 -3.73
N LEU A 47 19.59 -20.01 -2.50
CA LEU A 47 18.91 -18.90 -1.86
C LEU A 47 19.89 -17.72 -1.64
N PRO A 48 19.56 -16.48 -2.04
CA PRO A 48 20.50 -15.36 -1.90
C PRO A 48 20.70 -14.98 -0.43
N VAL A 49 21.88 -14.43 -0.12
CA VAL A 49 22.19 -13.78 1.17
C VAL A 49 22.13 -12.27 1.03
N VAL A 50 22.00 -11.56 2.16
CA VAL A 50 21.99 -10.10 2.20
C VAL A 50 23.22 -9.50 1.50
N ASN A 51 23.05 -8.31 0.89
CA ASN A 51 24.06 -7.66 0.06
C ASN A 51 25.33 -7.34 0.85
N ALA A 52 25.20 -6.98 2.14
CA ALA A 52 26.35 -6.77 3.02
C ALA A 52 27.23 -8.03 3.17
N CYS A 53 26.63 -9.23 3.13
CA CYS A 53 27.39 -10.47 3.14
C CYS A 53 28.03 -10.71 1.77
N ALA A 54 27.28 -10.62 0.68
CA ALA A 54 27.80 -10.82 -0.68
C ALA A 54 28.97 -9.86 -1.00
N ALA A 55 28.92 -8.62 -0.51
CA ALA A 55 29.99 -7.65 -0.68
C ALA A 55 31.34 -8.09 -0.09
N LYS A 56 31.33 -8.86 1.02
CA LYS A 56 32.57 -9.45 1.59
C LYS A 56 33.23 -10.47 0.66
N TYR A 57 32.47 -10.99 -0.31
CA TYR A 57 32.88 -12.00 -1.29
C TYR A 57 32.83 -11.46 -2.73
N GLY A 58 33.09 -10.16 -2.93
CA GLY A 58 33.19 -9.56 -4.26
C GLY A 58 31.85 -9.27 -4.95
N ASN A 59 30.75 -9.20 -4.19
CA ASN A 59 29.38 -9.07 -4.69
C ASN A 59 28.90 -10.28 -5.51
N ASP A 60 29.52 -11.44 -5.33
CA ASP A 60 29.13 -12.69 -5.98
C ASP A 60 28.42 -13.61 -4.96
N GLN A 61 27.13 -13.84 -5.18
CA GLN A 61 26.30 -14.73 -4.35
C GLN A 61 26.79 -16.18 -4.35
N ALA A 62 27.42 -16.63 -5.44
CA ALA A 62 27.98 -17.98 -5.55
C ALA A 62 29.32 -18.12 -4.84
N ALA A 63 30.06 -17.03 -4.64
CA ALA A 63 31.33 -17.02 -3.92
C ALA A 63 31.17 -17.10 -2.39
N VAL A 64 29.96 -16.90 -1.85
CA VAL A 64 29.68 -16.99 -0.41
C VAL A 64 29.77 -18.46 0.05
N PRO A 65 30.68 -18.80 0.99
CA PRO A 65 30.85 -20.18 1.45
C PRO A 65 29.57 -20.78 2.04
N PRO A 66 29.23 -22.06 1.76
CA PRO A 66 28.03 -22.71 2.29
C PRO A 66 27.88 -22.61 3.81
N ALA A 67 28.98 -22.77 4.56
CA ALA A 67 28.98 -22.69 6.03
C ALA A 67 28.66 -21.29 6.59
N MET A 68 28.82 -20.24 5.78
CA MET A 68 28.49 -18.87 6.18
C MET A 68 27.03 -18.52 5.89
N ARG A 69 26.40 -19.17 4.92
CA ARG A 69 25.05 -18.85 4.46
C ARG A 69 24.03 -19.23 5.54
N GLY A 70 23.15 -18.30 5.89
CA GLY A 70 22.18 -18.49 6.98
C GLY A 70 22.77 -18.35 8.39
N SER A 71 24.01 -17.87 8.51
CA SER A 71 24.60 -17.49 9.81
C SER A 71 24.17 -16.07 10.22
N ALA A 72 24.47 -15.70 11.47
CA ALA A 72 24.19 -14.33 11.95
C ALA A 72 24.92 -13.24 11.14
N GLU A 73 26.10 -13.53 10.60
CA GLU A 73 26.88 -12.58 9.79
C GLU A 73 26.46 -12.54 8.31
N CYS A 74 25.79 -13.60 7.86
CA CYS A 74 25.43 -13.82 6.46
C CYS A 74 24.03 -14.43 6.36
N PRO A 75 22.99 -13.72 6.86
CA PRO A 75 21.63 -14.20 6.78
C PRO A 75 21.17 -14.28 5.32
N TYR A 76 20.26 -15.22 5.05
CA TYR A 76 19.54 -15.27 3.79
C TYR A 76 18.67 -14.04 3.61
N THR A 77 18.46 -13.59 2.38
CA THR A 77 17.39 -12.62 2.11
C THR A 77 16.04 -13.29 2.33
N LEU A 78 15.05 -12.50 2.73
CA LEU A 78 13.69 -12.98 2.91
C LEU A 78 13.15 -13.60 1.61
N PRO A 79 12.81 -14.90 1.61
CA PRO A 79 12.33 -15.59 0.42
C PRO A 79 10.90 -15.16 0.08
N ARG A 80 10.63 -15.00 -1.22
CA ARG A 80 9.31 -14.69 -1.78
C ARG A 80 8.56 -15.91 -2.31
N SER A 81 9.13 -17.09 -2.08
CA SER A 81 8.62 -18.35 -2.56
C SER A 81 8.99 -19.43 -1.58
N ASP A 82 8.29 -20.55 -1.65
CA ASP A 82 8.54 -21.70 -0.79
C ASP A 82 10.00 -22.17 -0.86
N VAL A 83 10.54 -22.49 0.30
CA VAL A 83 11.89 -23.00 0.50
C VAL A 83 11.80 -24.46 0.94
N ASP A 84 12.50 -25.34 0.25
CA ASP A 84 12.71 -26.72 0.67
C ASP A 84 13.96 -26.78 1.57
N ILE A 85 13.78 -27.25 2.81
CA ILE A 85 14.84 -27.48 3.80
C ILE A 85 15.04 -28.98 3.94
N GLY A 86 16.23 -29.46 3.55
CA GLY A 86 16.66 -30.85 3.72
C GLY A 86 17.19 -31.09 5.13
N LEU A 87 16.86 -32.24 5.71
CA LEU A 87 17.15 -32.60 7.09
C LEU A 87 17.80 -33.99 7.18
N SER A 88 18.78 -34.13 8.07
CA SER A 88 19.22 -35.40 8.65
C SER A 88 18.79 -35.48 10.10
N ILE A 89 18.23 -36.62 10.51
CA ILE A 89 17.57 -36.79 11.79
C ILE A 89 18.14 -38.02 12.48
N THR A 90 18.54 -37.87 13.75
CA THR A 90 19.01 -38.98 14.59
C THR A 90 18.28 -38.97 15.95
N ALA A 91 17.62 -40.07 16.29
CA ALA A 91 16.98 -40.29 17.59
C ALA A 91 18.04 -40.43 18.70
N LEU A 92 17.78 -39.80 19.84
CA LEU A 92 18.68 -39.80 21.00
C LEU A 92 18.02 -40.39 22.25
N ASP A 93 18.80 -41.14 23.02
CA ASP A 93 18.38 -41.70 24.30
C ASP A 93 18.54 -40.69 25.47
N GLY A 94 18.20 -41.08 26.69
CA GLY A 94 18.33 -40.22 27.88
C GLY A 94 19.76 -39.83 28.27
N ASN A 95 20.78 -40.40 27.63
CA ASN A 95 22.18 -40.02 27.80
C ASN A 95 22.69 -39.14 26.63
N GLY A 96 21.83 -38.82 25.65
CA GLY A 96 22.22 -38.12 24.42
C GLY A 96 22.97 -39.01 23.42
N GLY A 97 23.02 -40.32 23.66
CA GLY A 97 23.56 -41.31 22.73
C GLY A 97 22.57 -41.61 21.61
N GLU A 98 23.07 -42.10 20.46
CA GLU A 98 22.19 -42.50 19.35
C GLU A 98 21.31 -43.69 19.76
N MET A 99 19.99 -43.56 19.55
CA MET A 99 19.01 -44.59 19.88
C MET A 99 18.59 -45.36 18.62
N THR A 100 19.23 -46.51 18.37
CA THR A 100 18.92 -47.33 17.19
C THR A 100 17.63 -48.13 17.30
N SER A 101 16.98 -48.18 18.46
CA SER A 101 15.74 -48.92 18.67
C SER A 101 14.48 -48.16 18.23
N PHE A 102 14.57 -46.84 18.04
CA PHE A 102 13.43 -46.05 17.57
C PHE A 102 13.17 -46.28 16.08
N ASN A 103 11.92 -46.60 15.74
CA ASN A 103 11.45 -46.75 14.37
C ASN A 103 10.05 -46.16 14.27
N GLY A 104 9.83 -45.24 13.34
CA GLY A 104 8.52 -44.62 13.16
C GLY A 104 8.56 -43.24 12.50
N PRO A 105 7.39 -42.70 12.15
CA PRO A 105 7.28 -41.37 11.55
C PRO A 105 7.54 -40.28 12.59
N VAL A 106 8.25 -39.23 12.20
CA VAL A 106 8.39 -37.98 12.95
C VAL A 106 7.82 -36.85 12.13
N SER A 107 7.15 -35.91 12.78
CA SER A 107 6.54 -34.73 12.16
C SER A 107 7.49 -33.54 12.17
N PHE A 108 7.23 -32.58 11.28
CA PHE A 108 7.94 -31.32 11.19
C PHE A 108 7.07 -30.16 11.65
N ARG A 109 7.73 -29.18 12.26
CA ARG A 109 7.17 -27.85 12.52
C ARG A 109 8.27 -26.82 12.28
N VAL A 110 7.92 -25.65 11.72
CA VAL A 110 8.91 -24.59 11.46
C VAL A 110 8.46 -23.31 12.15
N VAL A 111 9.40 -22.59 12.77
CA VAL A 111 9.10 -21.36 13.51
C VAL A 111 10.23 -20.33 13.32
N PRO A 112 9.94 -19.10 12.85
CA PRO A 112 8.70 -18.73 12.13
C PRO A 112 8.66 -19.40 10.74
N GLY A 113 7.45 -19.57 10.22
CA GLY A 113 7.20 -20.11 8.89
C GLY A 113 6.02 -21.09 8.89
N ASP A 114 5.38 -21.22 7.73
CA ASP A 114 4.28 -22.16 7.53
C ASP A 114 4.72 -23.30 6.63
N ILE A 115 4.42 -24.54 7.03
CA ILE A 115 4.69 -25.70 6.18
C ILE A 115 3.69 -25.68 5.03
N THR A 116 4.21 -25.74 3.80
CA THR A 116 3.43 -25.75 2.57
C THR A 116 3.69 -27.03 1.77
N GLY A 117 3.02 -27.18 0.63
CA GLY A 117 3.13 -28.37 -0.21
C GLY A 117 2.30 -29.56 0.30
N ASP A 118 2.61 -30.74 -0.22
CA ASP A 118 1.86 -31.96 0.05
C ASP A 118 2.25 -32.62 1.40
N TYR A 119 1.53 -33.67 1.80
CA TYR A 119 1.77 -34.30 3.10
C TYR A 119 3.14 -34.98 3.19
N SER A 120 3.78 -35.33 2.07
CA SER A 120 5.14 -35.88 2.06
C SER A 120 6.19 -34.91 2.61
N LYS A 121 5.89 -33.61 2.66
CA LYS A 121 6.74 -32.55 3.20
C LYS A 121 6.55 -32.29 4.69
N ARG A 122 5.64 -32.99 5.37
CA ARG A 122 5.29 -32.73 6.78
C ARG A 122 5.89 -33.71 7.77
N TRP A 123 6.53 -34.78 7.29
CA TRP A 123 7.04 -35.85 8.13
C TRP A 123 8.19 -36.60 7.46
N ALA A 124 8.90 -37.43 8.22
CA ALA A 124 9.84 -38.42 7.70
C ALA A 124 9.79 -39.71 8.53
N ASN A 125 10.09 -40.85 7.91
CA ASN A 125 10.23 -42.11 8.65
C ASN A 125 11.67 -42.30 9.15
N LEU A 126 11.82 -42.62 10.43
CA LEU A 126 13.10 -43.05 10.99
C LEU A 126 13.17 -44.57 11.02
N THR A 127 14.32 -45.10 10.61
CA THR A 127 14.66 -46.52 10.66
C THR A 127 15.97 -46.68 11.41
N ASN A 128 15.99 -47.55 12.41
CA ASN A 128 17.12 -47.72 13.33
C ASN A 128 17.60 -46.39 13.94
N GLY A 129 16.65 -45.54 14.31
CA GLY A 129 16.91 -44.22 14.88
C GLY A 129 17.41 -43.16 13.91
N LYS A 130 17.49 -43.43 12.60
CA LYS A 130 18.02 -42.47 11.61
C LYS A 130 17.08 -42.29 10.43
N GLY A 131 17.09 -41.09 9.85
CA GLY A 131 16.32 -40.80 8.65
C GLY A 131 16.67 -39.44 8.05
N THR A 132 16.11 -39.19 6.88
CA THR A 132 16.23 -37.92 6.16
C THR A 132 14.85 -37.44 5.77
N GLY A 133 14.65 -36.12 5.76
CA GLY A 133 13.40 -35.50 5.36
C GLY A 133 13.63 -34.21 4.57
N SER A 134 12.57 -33.72 3.94
CA SER A 134 12.53 -32.40 3.32
C SER A 134 11.24 -31.73 3.73
N VAL A 135 11.35 -30.57 4.38
CA VAL A 135 10.20 -29.73 4.73
C VAL A 135 10.12 -28.57 3.75
N ARG A 136 8.92 -28.30 3.22
CA ARG A 136 8.66 -27.14 2.37
C ARG A 136 8.00 -26.05 3.20
N VAL A 137 8.52 -24.84 3.14
CA VAL A 137 8.15 -23.77 4.07
C VAL A 137 8.02 -22.42 3.37
N ALA A 138 6.97 -21.68 3.70
CA ALA A 138 6.78 -20.27 3.35
C ALA A 138 6.97 -19.36 4.58
N HIS A 139 7.01 -18.03 4.34
CA HIS A 139 7.06 -17.01 5.40
C HIS A 139 8.26 -17.10 6.35
N LEU A 140 9.44 -17.45 5.82
CA LEU A 140 10.68 -17.52 6.58
C LEU A 140 11.29 -16.14 6.79
N TYR A 141 11.60 -15.77 8.03
CA TYR A 141 12.26 -14.52 8.37
C TYR A 141 12.98 -14.62 9.73
N GLY A 142 13.95 -13.73 9.96
CA GLY A 142 14.65 -13.67 11.25
C GLY A 142 15.35 -14.99 11.62
N GLU A 143 15.20 -15.43 12.87
CA GLU A 143 15.74 -16.70 13.35
C GLU A 143 14.74 -17.83 13.16
N THR A 144 15.01 -18.72 12.20
CA THR A 144 14.16 -19.87 11.89
C THR A 144 14.75 -21.16 12.42
N HIS A 145 13.89 -21.98 13.02
CA HIS A 145 14.22 -23.36 13.40
C HIS A 145 13.24 -24.35 12.79
N VAL A 146 13.77 -25.52 12.46
CA VAL A 146 12.96 -26.71 12.14
C VAL A 146 12.92 -27.62 13.36
N TRP A 147 11.72 -27.88 13.83
CA TRP A 147 11.40 -28.83 14.89
C TRP A 147 11.09 -30.18 14.26
N VAL A 148 11.69 -31.23 14.83
CA VAL A 148 11.33 -32.62 14.55
C VAL A 148 10.69 -33.18 15.80
N GLN A 149 9.49 -33.75 15.68
CA GLN A 149 8.68 -34.15 16.81
C GLN A 149 8.18 -35.59 16.64
N ASP A 150 8.22 -36.36 17.72
CA ASP A 150 7.44 -37.61 17.82
C ASP A 150 6.01 -37.27 18.27
N GLU A 151 5.33 -36.51 17.43
CA GLU A 151 3.96 -36.03 17.59
C GLU A 151 3.21 -36.21 16.27
N PRO A 152 1.86 -36.30 16.29
CA PRO A 152 1.08 -36.24 15.06
C PRO A 152 1.39 -34.94 14.30
N PHE A 153 1.51 -35.02 12.98
CA PHE A 153 1.62 -33.82 12.15
C PHE A 153 0.24 -33.18 11.93
N GLU A 154 0.24 -31.91 11.55
CA GLU A 154 -1.00 -31.16 11.30
C GLU A 154 -1.63 -31.56 9.96
N LEU A 155 -2.90 -31.95 10.01
CA LEU A 155 -3.74 -32.21 8.85
C LEU A 155 -4.44 -30.93 8.41
N ASP A 156 -4.55 -30.74 7.09
CA ASP A 156 -5.30 -29.63 6.53
C ASP A 156 -6.78 -29.99 6.46
N TYR A 157 -7.64 -29.09 6.94
CA TYR A 157 -9.08 -29.26 6.91
C TYR A 157 -9.74 -28.20 6.03
N ALA A 158 -10.66 -28.62 5.15
CA ALA A 158 -11.57 -27.73 4.44
C ALA A 158 -12.95 -28.38 4.33
N ASP A 159 -14.01 -27.58 4.41
CA ASP A 159 -15.41 -28.02 4.31
C ASP A 159 -15.77 -29.21 5.24
N GLY A 160 -15.14 -29.26 6.42
CA GLY A 160 -15.37 -30.31 7.43
C GLY A 160 -14.69 -31.65 7.15
N GLY A 161 -13.83 -31.74 6.12
CA GLY A 161 -13.03 -32.92 5.80
C GLY A 161 -11.54 -32.62 5.76
N VAL A 162 -10.71 -33.68 5.77
CA VAL A 162 -9.27 -33.57 5.52
C VAL A 162 -9.06 -33.40 4.01
N VAL A 163 -8.28 -32.39 3.62
CA VAL A 163 -7.92 -32.14 2.22
C VAL A 163 -6.52 -32.66 1.90
N GLY A 164 -6.23 -32.91 0.62
CA GLY A 164 -4.95 -33.42 0.14
C GLY A 164 -4.91 -34.94 -0.10
N ASP A 165 -3.74 -35.45 -0.48
CA ASP A 165 -3.56 -36.88 -0.77
C ASP A 165 -3.28 -37.67 0.52
N LEU A 166 -4.33 -38.31 1.05
CA LEU A 166 -4.23 -39.12 2.27
C LEU A 166 -3.33 -40.35 2.12
N THR A 167 -2.96 -40.76 0.90
CA THR A 167 -2.01 -41.87 0.72
C THR A 167 -0.59 -41.51 1.14
N GLN A 168 -0.31 -40.22 1.29
CA GLN A 168 0.98 -39.69 1.75
C GLN A 168 1.07 -39.58 3.29
N VAL A 169 -0.03 -39.87 4.01
CA VAL A 169 -0.09 -39.82 5.47
C VAL A 169 0.48 -41.12 6.04
N PRO A 170 1.45 -41.06 6.97
CA PRO A 170 2.02 -42.26 7.55
C PRO A 170 1.00 -42.97 8.45
N PRO A 171 1.12 -44.29 8.64
CA PRO A 171 0.39 -44.99 9.68
C PRO A 171 0.72 -44.39 11.06
N GLU A 172 -0.30 -43.97 11.79
CA GLU A 172 -0.12 -43.37 13.11
C GLU A 172 0.32 -44.43 14.14
N PRO A 173 1.45 -44.24 14.84
CA PRO A 173 1.89 -45.14 15.90
C PRO A 173 0.88 -45.22 17.05
N ALA A 174 0.82 -46.38 17.71
CA ALA A 174 -0.07 -46.58 18.86
C ALA A 174 0.27 -45.67 20.05
N THR A 175 1.53 -45.24 20.17
CA THR A 175 2.02 -44.39 21.26
C THR A 175 3.05 -43.41 20.72
N ARG A 176 2.98 -42.16 21.20
CA ARG A 176 3.92 -41.07 20.93
C ARG A 176 4.66 -40.70 22.20
N THR A 177 5.94 -40.40 22.08
CA THR A 177 6.80 -39.97 23.20
C THR A 177 6.77 -38.47 23.42
N PHE A 178 6.31 -37.68 22.44
CA PHE A 178 6.40 -36.21 22.44
C PHE A 178 7.85 -35.70 22.56
N ALA A 179 8.83 -36.56 22.24
CA ALA A 179 10.22 -36.15 22.14
C ALA A 179 10.38 -35.16 20.98
N THR A 180 11.24 -34.16 21.17
CA THR A 180 11.47 -33.13 20.16
C THR A 180 12.96 -32.92 19.93
N GLY A 181 13.30 -32.41 18.75
CA GLY A 181 14.64 -31.97 18.40
C GLY A 181 14.56 -30.70 17.57
N LEU A 182 15.58 -29.87 17.70
CA LEU A 182 15.64 -28.57 17.06
C LEU A 182 16.85 -28.51 16.13
N SER A 183 16.66 -27.94 14.94
CA SER A 183 17.79 -27.60 14.08
C SER A 183 18.64 -26.48 14.68
N THR A 184 19.88 -26.38 14.23
CA THR A 184 20.63 -25.12 14.37
C THR A 184 19.83 -23.95 13.76
N PRO A 185 19.96 -22.74 14.30
CA PRO A 185 19.25 -21.58 13.79
C PRO A 185 19.65 -21.28 12.34
N ILE A 186 18.66 -21.11 11.48
CA ILE A 186 18.82 -20.63 10.11
C ILE A 186 18.41 -19.16 10.11
N ARG A 187 19.33 -18.26 9.77
CA ARG A 187 19.08 -16.82 9.80
C ARG A 187 18.63 -16.31 8.44
N PHE A 188 17.49 -15.63 8.43
CA PHE A 188 16.95 -14.83 7.34
C PHE A 188 16.93 -13.36 7.75
N SER A 189 16.87 -12.45 6.77
CA SER A 189 16.65 -11.03 7.04
C SER A 189 15.29 -10.84 7.71
N GLU A 190 15.22 -9.91 8.67
CA GLU A 190 13.96 -9.51 9.28
C GLU A 190 13.11 -8.69 8.28
N PRO A 191 11.78 -8.74 8.38
CA PRO A 191 10.90 -8.05 7.45
C PRO A 191 10.92 -6.53 7.65
N ALA A 192 10.73 -5.79 6.56
CA ALA A 192 10.46 -4.35 6.55
C ALA A 192 8.98 -4.10 6.19
N ILE A 193 8.49 -2.86 6.35
CA ILE A 193 7.14 -2.49 5.88
C ILE A 193 7.01 -2.76 4.38
N ALA A 194 8.04 -2.42 3.59
CA ALA A 194 8.08 -2.71 2.15
C ALA A 194 7.89 -4.19 1.83
N THR A 195 8.38 -5.09 2.67
CA THR A 195 8.20 -6.53 2.47
C THR A 195 6.74 -6.96 2.64
N LEU A 196 5.96 -6.27 3.49
CA LEU A 196 4.54 -6.55 3.68
C LEU A 196 3.72 -6.11 2.49
N GLN A 197 4.02 -4.92 1.98
CA GLN A 197 3.21 -4.19 1.01
C GLN A 197 3.58 -4.49 -0.45
N LEU A 198 4.76 -5.07 -0.71
CA LEU A 198 5.19 -5.33 -2.08
C LEU A 198 4.34 -6.43 -2.74
N PRO A 199 3.67 -6.14 -3.87
CA PRO A 199 2.86 -7.12 -4.59
C PRO A 199 3.68 -8.32 -5.09
N GLU A 200 3.10 -9.52 -5.01
CA GLU A 200 3.70 -10.75 -5.53
C GLU A 200 2.77 -11.48 -6.50
N ALA A 201 3.36 -12.16 -7.49
CA ALA A 201 2.67 -12.84 -8.60
C ALA A 201 1.62 -11.97 -9.34
N GLY A 202 1.71 -10.64 -9.22
CA GLY A 202 0.77 -9.69 -9.82
C GLY A 202 -0.53 -9.49 -9.04
N PHE A 203 -0.59 -9.96 -7.79
CA PHE A 203 -1.68 -9.71 -6.84
C PHE A 203 -1.32 -8.56 -5.90
N GLU A 204 -2.29 -7.68 -5.63
CA GLU A 204 -2.19 -6.50 -4.74
C GLU A 204 -2.35 -6.88 -3.25
N THR A 205 -2.17 -8.15 -2.89
CA THR A 205 -2.34 -8.66 -1.53
C THR A 205 -0.99 -8.97 -0.91
N SER A 206 -0.84 -8.71 0.39
CA SER A 206 0.35 -9.11 1.12
C SER A 206 0.55 -10.62 1.07
N VAL A 207 1.80 -11.08 0.92
CA VAL A 207 2.10 -12.51 1.07
C VAL A 207 2.07 -12.98 2.52
N PHE A 208 2.16 -12.04 3.47
CA PHE A 208 2.18 -12.36 4.89
C PHE A 208 0.80 -12.36 5.55
N ILE A 209 -0.29 -12.45 4.79
CA ILE A 209 -1.64 -12.42 5.35
C ILE A 209 -1.80 -13.48 6.45
N LYS A 210 -2.40 -13.06 7.58
CA LYS A 210 -2.59 -13.84 8.83
C LYS A 210 -1.30 -14.15 9.60
N GLN A 211 -0.14 -13.71 9.12
CA GLN A 211 1.12 -13.90 9.84
C GLN A 211 1.30 -12.85 10.94
N PHE A 212 1.80 -13.30 12.09
CA PHE A 212 2.32 -12.40 13.10
C PHE A 212 3.76 -12.04 12.74
N LEU A 213 4.06 -10.75 12.66
CA LEU A 213 5.39 -10.25 12.28
C LEU A 213 5.89 -9.20 13.25
N ARG A 214 7.22 -9.08 13.32
CA ARG A 214 7.91 -7.98 13.99
C ARG A 214 8.81 -7.27 12.98
N ILE A 215 8.61 -5.98 12.84
CA ILE A 215 9.38 -5.04 12.02
C ILE A 215 10.26 -4.19 12.95
N GLY A 216 11.51 -4.01 12.56
CA GLY A 216 12.49 -3.26 13.34
C GLY A 216 13.00 -4.02 14.57
N ARG A 217 13.96 -3.40 15.26
CA ARG A 217 14.61 -3.98 16.43
C ARG A 217 14.99 -2.89 17.43
N SER A 218 14.66 -3.11 18.70
CA SER A 218 15.09 -2.22 19.79
C SER A 218 16.54 -2.52 20.18
N PRO A 219 17.29 -1.53 20.71
CA PRO A 219 18.70 -1.72 21.07
C PRO A 219 18.93 -2.84 22.10
N GLU A 220 17.95 -3.10 22.97
CA GLU A 220 18.02 -4.16 23.98
C GLU A 220 17.89 -5.56 23.37
N ALA A 221 17.29 -5.67 22.18
CA ALA A 221 17.15 -6.92 21.44
C ALA A 221 18.31 -7.18 20.47
N GLY A 222 19.29 -6.28 20.38
CA GLY A 222 20.50 -6.42 19.56
C GLY A 222 20.70 -5.26 18.58
N GLU A 223 21.61 -5.45 17.63
CA GLU A 223 21.94 -4.42 16.64
C GLU A 223 20.70 -4.00 15.83
N PRO A 224 20.47 -2.68 15.66
CA PRO A 224 19.32 -2.19 14.91
C PRO A 224 19.24 -2.76 13.50
N LEU A 225 18.01 -2.98 13.03
CA LEU A 225 17.78 -3.45 11.67
C LEU A 225 18.28 -2.41 10.66
N VAL A 226 18.99 -2.88 9.64
CA VAL A 226 19.49 -2.07 8.52
C VAL A 226 18.84 -2.51 7.21
N GLN A 227 18.73 -1.57 6.28
CA GLN A 227 18.12 -1.78 4.98
C GLN A 227 19.04 -2.58 4.06
N ASN A 228 18.49 -3.62 3.43
CA ASN A 228 19.19 -4.45 2.47
C ASN A 228 18.75 -4.11 1.04
N CYS A 229 19.17 -2.94 0.54
CA CYS A 229 18.76 -2.42 -0.76
C CYS A 229 19.78 -2.75 -1.85
N ASP A 230 19.43 -2.48 -3.11
CA ASP A 230 20.42 -2.46 -4.18
C ASP A 230 21.64 -1.60 -3.79
N PRO A 231 22.89 -2.02 -4.06
CA PRO A 231 24.08 -1.26 -3.67
C PRO A 231 24.13 0.19 -4.18
N SER A 232 23.42 0.52 -5.28
CA SER A 232 23.31 1.88 -5.80
C SER A 232 22.23 2.72 -5.10
N ASP A 233 21.39 2.11 -4.26
CA ASP A 233 20.37 2.81 -3.50
C ASP A 233 21.02 3.57 -2.33
N PRO A 234 20.74 4.88 -2.16
CA PRO A 234 21.30 5.68 -1.08
C PRO A 234 20.88 5.19 0.32
N ASN A 235 19.81 4.41 0.41
CA ASN A 235 19.34 3.84 1.67
C ASN A 235 19.96 2.48 2.00
N ASN A 236 20.76 1.89 1.10
CA ASN A 236 21.42 0.62 1.39
C ASN A 236 22.32 0.74 2.64
N GLY A 237 22.14 -0.17 3.60
CA GLY A 237 22.88 -0.17 4.87
C GLY A 237 22.46 0.91 5.87
N GLN A 238 21.46 1.75 5.56
CA GLN A 238 20.92 2.70 6.52
C GLN A 238 20.14 1.96 7.61
N GLN A 239 20.21 2.47 8.84
CA GLN A 239 19.37 1.99 9.94
C GLN A 239 17.90 2.26 9.62
N MET A 240 17.04 1.27 9.82
CA MET A 240 15.60 1.40 9.67
C MET A 240 15.04 2.50 10.59
N LYS A 241 14.21 3.39 10.02
CA LYS A 241 13.56 4.47 10.77
C LYS A 241 12.07 4.47 10.50
N LEU A 242 11.32 4.01 11.49
CA LEU A 242 9.86 3.94 11.45
C LEU A 242 9.30 5.21 12.08
N LEU A 243 8.59 6.01 11.29
CA LEU A 243 8.01 7.29 11.67
C LEU A 243 6.50 7.20 11.73
N VAL A 244 5.90 7.67 12.82
CA VAL A 244 4.44 7.88 12.89
C VAL A 244 4.08 9.12 12.07
N THR A 245 3.25 8.96 11.04
CA THR A 245 2.87 10.06 10.13
C THR A 245 1.48 10.62 10.41
N GLY A 246 0.66 9.90 11.16
CA GLY A 246 -0.63 10.36 11.70
C GLY A 246 -1.28 9.33 12.60
N THR A 247 -2.35 9.75 13.28
CA THR A 247 -3.12 8.97 14.24
C THR A 247 -4.61 9.23 14.00
N ASP A 248 -5.45 8.22 14.20
CA ASP A 248 -6.91 8.37 14.20
C ASP A 248 -7.53 7.62 15.39
N SER A 249 -8.86 7.67 15.52
CA SER A 249 -9.59 7.02 16.62
C SER A 249 -9.44 5.49 16.67
N SER A 250 -8.90 4.89 15.62
CA SER A 250 -8.82 3.44 15.42
C SER A 250 -7.40 2.95 15.15
N GLY A 251 -6.39 3.80 15.30
CA GLY A 251 -5.03 3.42 14.93
C GLY A 251 -4.09 4.57 14.60
N PHE A 252 -3.05 4.23 13.85
CA PHE A 252 -2.02 5.17 13.40
C PHE A 252 -1.33 4.69 12.13
N TYR A 253 -0.67 5.62 11.45
CA TYR A 253 0.07 5.37 10.22
C TYR A 253 1.57 5.41 10.50
N VAL A 254 2.29 4.43 9.97
CA VAL A 254 3.75 4.35 10.10
C VAL A 254 4.39 4.32 8.72
N THR A 255 5.44 5.10 8.52
CA THR A 255 6.26 5.11 7.31
C THR A 255 7.71 4.77 7.64
N ASP A 256 8.31 3.79 6.95
CA ASP A 256 9.74 3.54 6.96
C ASP A 256 10.46 4.54 6.05
N MET A 257 11.05 5.56 6.64
CA MET A 257 11.74 6.66 5.94
C MET A 257 12.93 6.20 5.11
N THR A 258 13.47 5.03 5.45
CA THR A 258 14.70 4.47 4.90
C THR A 258 14.46 3.29 3.98
N ALA A 259 13.21 2.94 3.68
CA ALA A 259 12.90 1.83 2.80
C ALA A 259 13.60 1.96 1.44
N CYS A 260 13.96 0.82 0.85
CA CYS A 260 14.59 0.75 -0.46
C CYS A 260 13.68 1.31 -1.56
N ARG A 261 14.25 1.99 -2.57
CA ARG A 261 13.47 2.40 -3.74
C ARG A 261 13.11 1.18 -4.58
N VAL A 262 11.95 1.23 -5.22
CA VAL A 262 11.42 0.13 -6.04
C VAL A 262 11.28 0.63 -7.48
N LEU A 263 11.97 -0.02 -8.42
CA LEU A 263 11.89 0.32 -9.84
C LEU A 263 10.47 0.07 -10.37
N GLU A 264 9.94 0.96 -11.20
CA GLU A 264 8.59 0.79 -11.75
C GLU A 264 8.45 -0.54 -12.50
N LYS A 265 9.51 -0.96 -13.19
CA LYS A 265 9.55 -2.15 -14.05
C LYS A 265 9.88 -3.45 -13.32
N SER A 266 10.21 -3.42 -12.03
CA SER A 266 10.56 -4.64 -11.29
C SER A 266 9.35 -5.45 -10.84
N LEU A 267 8.14 -4.88 -10.91
CA LEU A 267 6.92 -5.54 -10.49
C LEU A 267 6.24 -6.25 -11.67
N THR A 268 6.03 -7.55 -11.54
CA THR A 268 5.39 -8.37 -12.57
C THR A 268 3.98 -7.87 -12.85
N GLY A 269 3.72 -7.49 -14.11
CA GLY A 269 2.41 -6.99 -14.56
C GLY A 269 2.20 -5.49 -14.36
N ALA A 270 3.19 -4.72 -13.90
CA ALA A 270 3.08 -3.28 -13.74
C ALA A 270 2.58 -2.59 -15.02
N ASN A 271 1.54 -1.76 -14.89
CA ASN A 271 1.00 -0.98 -15.99
C ASN A 271 1.53 0.46 -15.95
N ILE A 272 2.61 0.73 -16.67
CA ILE A 272 3.28 2.04 -16.68
C ILE A 272 2.88 2.80 -17.94
N GLN A 273 1.90 3.70 -17.82
CA GLN A 273 1.44 4.54 -18.93
C GLN A 273 2.32 5.78 -19.15
N THR A 274 2.69 6.46 -18.07
CA THR A 274 3.65 7.57 -18.06
C THR A 274 4.72 7.28 -17.01
N PRO A 275 5.97 6.96 -17.40
CA PRO A 275 7.05 6.63 -16.46
C PRO A 275 7.43 7.80 -15.53
N GLU A 276 7.94 7.50 -14.33
CA GLU A 276 8.60 8.50 -13.51
C GLU A 276 9.96 8.90 -14.12
N PRO A 277 10.41 10.17 -13.98
CA PRO A 277 11.67 10.65 -14.55
C PRO A 277 12.90 9.92 -14.03
N ASP A 278 12.87 9.44 -12.78
CA ASP A 278 13.95 8.67 -12.16
C ASP A 278 13.78 7.15 -12.32
N GLY A 279 12.65 6.69 -12.88
CA GLY A 279 12.33 5.28 -13.12
C GLY A 279 11.93 4.49 -11.87
N PHE A 280 11.70 5.14 -10.73
CA PHE A 280 11.25 4.52 -9.50
C PHE A 280 9.77 4.79 -9.23
N ASN A 281 9.10 3.89 -8.51
CA ASN A 281 7.77 4.19 -8.00
C ASN A 281 7.83 5.40 -7.05
N PRO A 282 6.79 6.24 -7.02
CA PRO A 282 6.76 7.42 -6.17
C PRO A 282 6.74 7.07 -4.68
N GLY A 283 6.07 5.96 -4.33
CA GLY A 283 6.16 5.34 -3.02
C GLY A 283 7.15 4.17 -3.01
N ARG A 284 7.53 3.75 -1.81
CA ARG A 284 8.46 2.63 -1.61
C ARG A 284 7.78 1.41 -0.99
N PHE A 285 6.44 1.35 -1.07
CA PHE A 285 5.61 0.38 -0.33
C PHE A 285 5.88 0.44 1.17
N ASN A 286 6.29 1.60 1.66
CA ASN A 286 6.96 1.75 2.95
C ASN A 286 6.06 2.32 4.04
N SER A 287 4.75 2.44 3.77
CA SER A 287 3.79 2.90 4.76
C SER A 287 2.72 1.85 5.01
N VAL A 288 2.24 1.79 6.23
CA VAL A 288 1.20 0.84 6.64
C VAL A 288 0.32 1.46 7.72
N TYR A 289 -0.96 1.14 7.69
CA TYR A 289 -1.89 1.47 8.75
C TYR A 289 -1.84 0.41 9.86
N ILE A 290 -1.81 0.88 11.09
CA ILE A 290 -1.76 0.07 12.29
C ILE A 290 -3.10 0.19 13.00
N TYR A 291 -3.94 -0.83 12.84
CA TYR A 291 -5.25 -0.86 13.46
C TYR A 291 -5.16 -1.22 14.94
N ASN A 292 -5.70 -0.34 15.78
CA ASN A 292 -5.83 -0.51 17.21
C ASN A 292 -7.29 -0.21 17.58
N TYR A 293 -7.98 -1.09 18.31
CA TYR A 293 -9.39 -0.91 18.68
C TYR A 293 -9.70 0.38 19.48
N GLN A 294 -8.68 1.15 19.82
CA GLN A 294 -8.71 2.41 20.54
C GLN A 294 -7.66 3.36 19.98
N PHE A 295 -7.84 4.64 20.26
CA PHE A 295 -6.85 5.68 19.98
C PHE A 295 -5.48 5.30 20.61
N PRO A 296 -4.36 5.44 19.88
CA PRO A 296 -3.03 5.06 20.38
C PRO A 296 -2.52 6.10 21.40
N GLU A 297 -2.99 6.02 22.64
CA GLU A 297 -2.57 6.94 23.71
C GLU A 297 -1.04 6.99 23.87
N GLY A 298 -0.49 8.19 23.97
CA GLY A 298 0.95 8.42 24.13
C GLY A 298 1.77 8.33 22.84
N LEU A 299 1.11 8.25 21.68
CA LEU A 299 1.73 8.30 20.36
C LEU A 299 1.30 9.57 19.61
N ASP A 300 2.26 10.29 19.05
CA ASP A 300 2.03 11.50 18.28
C ASP A 300 2.59 11.39 16.86
N ALA A 301 1.95 12.09 15.91
CA ALA A 301 2.55 12.30 14.60
C ALA A 301 3.92 12.97 14.74
N GLY A 302 4.94 12.37 14.14
CA GLY A 302 6.34 12.76 14.28
C GLY A 302 7.18 11.82 15.14
N ASP A 303 6.56 10.97 15.98
CA ASP A 303 7.29 10.03 16.82
C ASP A 303 8.06 8.98 16.00
N LEU A 304 9.22 8.59 16.51
CA LEU A 304 9.96 7.45 15.98
C LEU A 304 9.72 6.21 16.83
N ILE A 305 9.59 5.05 16.17
CA ILE A 305 9.48 3.75 16.83
C ILE A 305 10.67 2.85 16.47
N TRP A 306 11.09 2.02 17.43
CA TRP A 306 12.14 1.01 17.25
C TRP A 306 11.60 -0.26 16.63
N THR A 307 10.47 -0.72 17.18
CA THR A 307 9.81 -1.96 16.76
C THR A 307 8.33 -1.72 16.57
N LEU A 308 7.78 -2.47 15.65
CA LEU A 308 6.36 -2.58 15.39
C LEU A 308 6.06 -4.06 15.16
N SER A 309 5.03 -4.58 15.80
CA SER A 309 4.63 -5.98 15.65
C SER A 309 3.13 -6.10 15.66
N GLY A 310 2.60 -7.14 15.01
CA GLY A 310 1.17 -7.38 14.91
C GLY A 310 0.88 -8.46 13.88
N THR A 311 -0.41 -8.81 13.75
CA THR A 311 -0.89 -9.74 12.72
C THR A 311 -1.21 -8.97 11.45
N VAL A 312 -0.63 -9.38 10.33
CA VAL A 312 -0.96 -8.83 9.00
C VAL A 312 -2.37 -9.23 8.63
N ALA A 313 -3.18 -8.26 8.24
CA ALA A 313 -4.54 -8.45 7.78
C ALA A 313 -4.79 -7.65 6.50
N GLU A 314 -5.57 -8.23 5.60
CA GLU A 314 -6.24 -7.47 4.54
C GLU A 314 -7.60 -7.04 5.06
N PHE A 315 -7.83 -5.74 5.11
CA PHE A 315 -9.14 -5.21 5.47
C PHE A 315 -9.53 -4.14 4.46
N THR A 316 -10.71 -4.28 3.85
CA THR A 316 -11.18 -3.38 2.78
C THR A 316 -10.16 -3.23 1.63
N ASN A 317 -9.41 -4.31 1.33
CA ASN A 317 -8.31 -4.34 0.37
C ASN A 317 -7.14 -3.39 0.71
N THR A 318 -6.97 -2.98 1.96
CA THR A 318 -5.77 -2.31 2.48
C THR A 318 -4.99 -3.32 3.32
N THR A 319 -3.69 -3.41 3.12
CA THR A 319 -2.79 -4.14 4.01
C THR A 319 -2.59 -3.35 5.29
N GLN A 320 -2.88 -3.97 6.44
CA GLN A 320 -2.74 -3.37 7.75
C GLN A 320 -2.17 -4.35 8.78
N LEU A 321 -1.66 -3.81 9.89
CA LEU A 321 -1.31 -4.62 11.07
C LEU A 321 -2.39 -4.47 12.15
N SER A 322 -2.87 -5.60 12.66
CA SER A 322 -3.85 -5.68 13.74
C SER A 322 -3.22 -6.23 15.03
N PHE A 323 -3.86 -5.97 16.17
CA PHE A 323 -3.35 -6.32 17.52
C PHE A 323 -1.90 -5.88 17.74
N PRO A 324 -1.59 -4.59 17.52
CA PRO A 324 -0.23 -4.11 17.44
C PRO A 324 0.47 -4.03 18.80
N SER A 325 1.78 -4.19 18.79
CA SER A 325 2.69 -3.81 19.87
C SER A 325 3.88 -3.07 19.29
N TRP A 326 4.27 -1.95 19.91
CA TRP A 326 5.37 -1.10 19.45
C TRP A 326 6.24 -0.64 20.61
N THR A 327 7.47 -0.23 20.28
CA THR A 327 8.38 0.41 21.23
C THR A 327 8.80 1.77 20.70
N LEU A 328 8.68 2.81 21.53
CA LEU A 328 9.06 4.17 21.15
C LEU A 328 10.58 4.33 21.17
N ARG A 329 11.10 5.01 20.15
CA ARG A 329 12.49 5.45 20.05
C ARG A 329 12.66 6.87 20.52
N GLU A 330 11.80 7.77 20.05
CA GLU A 330 11.83 9.20 20.37
C GLU A 330 10.40 9.73 20.31
N ASN A 331 9.94 10.32 21.41
CA ASN A 331 8.67 11.02 21.46
C ASN A 331 8.91 12.50 21.18
N VAL A 332 8.39 13.02 20.06
CA VAL A 332 8.68 14.39 19.62
C VAL A 332 8.01 15.44 20.49
N ARG A 333 6.92 15.12 21.21
CA ARG A 333 6.28 16.05 22.15
C ARG A 333 7.11 16.30 23.40
N LEU A 334 8.08 15.45 23.70
CA LEU A 334 9.07 15.68 24.76
C LEU A 334 10.23 16.57 24.31
N LEU A 335 10.33 16.90 23.01
CA LEU A 335 11.33 17.80 22.45
C LEU A 335 10.82 19.26 22.44
N PRO A 336 11.72 20.25 22.26
CA PRO A 336 11.32 21.63 22.02
C PRO A 336 10.33 21.74 20.85
N GLN A 337 9.37 22.66 20.95
CA GLN A 337 8.30 22.82 19.95
C GLN A 337 8.81 23.05 18.52
N SER A 338 9.97 23.70 18.37
CA SER A 338 10.63 23.90 17.07
C SER A 338 11.07 22.60 16.40
N GLU A 339 11.18 21.50 17.15
CA GLU A 339 11.60 20.18 16.67
C GLU A 339 10.44 19.20 16.49
N TRP A 340 9.18 19.60 16.76
CA TRP A 340 8.03 18.71 16.61
C TRP A 340 7.87 18.17 15.18
N ASN A 341 8.32 18.92 14.17
CA ASN A 341 8.27 18.51 12.76
C ASN A 341 9.62 17.96 12.22
N LYS A 342 10.59 17.70 13.10
CA LYS A 342 11.95 17.26 12.73
C LYS A 342 11.95 16.05 11.79
N TYR A 343 11.12 15.05 12.05
CA TYR A 343 11.03 13.84 11.21
C TYR A 343 9.92 13.94 10.15
N LEU A 344 8.78 14.57 10.46
CA LEU A 344 7.70 14.76 9.48
C LEU A 344 8.17 15.53 8.24
N SER A 345 9.05 16.53 8.41
CA SER A 345 9.64 17.29 7.29
C SER A 345 10.51 16.44 6.34
N GLN A 346 10.96 15.25 6.78
CA GLN A 346 11.74 14.32 5.97
C GLN A 346 10.86 13.36 5.16
N VAL A 347 9.54 13.34 5.39
CA VAL A 347 8.56 12.55 4.63
C VAL A 347 7.54 13.51 4.01
N PRO A 348 7.96 14.30 2.99
CA PRO A 348 7.04 15.23 2.35
C PRO A 348 5.91 14.46 1.65
N PRO A 349 4.66 14.96 1.71
CA PRO A 349 3.54 14.34 1.01
C PRO A 349 3.77 14.28 -0.50
N VAL A 350 3.40 13.16 -1.13
CA VAL A 350 3.51 12.99 -2.58
C VAL A 350 2.27 13.55 -3.27
N GLU A 351 2.44 14.46 -4.24
CA GLU A 351 1.30 15.01 -5.01
C GLU A 351 0.70 13.95 -5.93
N ILE A 352 -0.56 13.59 -5.70
CA ILE A 352 -1.33 12.75 -6.63
C ILE A 352 -1.72 13.60 -7.83
N ASN A 353 -1.25 13.19 -8.99
CA ASN A 353 -1.43 13.85 -10.28
C ASN A 353 -1.73 12.82 -11.37
N GLY A 354 -1.96 13.26 -12.60
CA GLY A 354 -2.32 12.40 -13.72
C GLY A 354 -1.32 11.29 -14.00
N ARG A 355 -0.02 11.55 -13.86
CA ARG A 355 1.02 10.52 -14.01
C ARG A 355 0.83 9.41 -12.98
N LEU A 356 0.62 9.75 -11.71
CA LEU A 356 0.38 8.78 -10.64
C LEU A 356 -0.95 8.04 -10.84
N CYS A 357 -1.98 8.74 -11.31
CA CYS A 357 -3.27 8.14 -11.65
C CYS A 357 -3.22 7.16 -12.83
N GLY A 358 -2.10 7.05 -13.56
CA GLY A 358 -1.91 6.11 -14.65
C GLY A 358 -2.28 6.64 -16.03
N TYR A 359 -2.29 7.97 -16.22
CA TYR A 359 -2.67 8.57 -17.50
C TYR A 359 -1.64 8.28 -18.60
N SER A 360 -2.16 8.02 -19.80
CA SER A 360 -1.37 7.90 -21.04
C SER A 360 -1.32 9.24 -21.79
N GLY A 361 -0.68 9.30 -22.97
CA GLY A 361 -0.70 10.51 -23.82
C GLY A 361 -2.07 10.90 -24.38
N SER A 362 -3.05 9.99 -24.36
CA SER A 362 -4.43 10.26 -24.77
C SER A 362 -5.39 10.00 -23.61
N PRO A 363 -6.50 10.76 -23.49
CA PRO A 363 -7.56 10.43 -22.54
C PRO A 363 -8.12 9.02 -22.78
N TYR A 364 -8.37 8.30 -21.71
CA TYR A 364 -9.00 6.97 -21.71
C TYR A 364 -10.17 6.94 -20.73
N LEU A 365 -11.08 5.98 -20.90
CA LEU A 365 -12.30 5.88 -20.07
C LEU A 365 -11.97 5.81 -18.57
N ASP A 366 -10.93 5.04 -18.22
CA ASP A 366 -10.55 4.79 -16.83
C ASP A 366 -9.98 6.06 -16.15
N ASP A 367 -9.56 7.08 -16.92
CA ASP A 367 -8.97 8.31 -16.37
C ASP A 367 -9.97 9.14 -15.56
N LEU A 368 -11.27 8.92 -15.74
CA LEU A 368 -12.33 9.60 -14.96
C LEU A 368 -12.18 9.35 -13.46
N LEU A 369 -11.58 8.23 -13.07
CA LEU A 369 -11.26 7.89 -11.69
C LEU A 369 -9.76 7.64 -11.52
N CYS A 370 -9.12 8.39 -10.63
CA CYS A 370 -7.68 8.26 -10.42
C CYS A 370 -7.31 6.83 -9.98
N GLY A 371 -6.27 6.26 -10.59
CA GLY A 371 -5.72 4.98 -10.17
C GLY A 371 -6.59 3.76 -10.50
N TYR A 372 -7.64 3.91 -11.34
CA TYR A 372 -8.49 2.79 -11.76
C TYR A 372 -7.89 1.93 -12.87
N SER A 373 -6.86 2.42 -13.56
CA SER A 373 -6.11 1.61 -14.51
C SER A 373 -5.58 0.36 -13.81
N TYR A 374 -5.87 -0.82 -14.35
CA TYR A 374 -5.45 -2.08 -13.75
C TYR A 374 -3.93 -2.14 -13.53
N LYS A 375 -3.50 -2.67 -12.37
CA LYS A 375 -2.09 -2.79 -11.94
C LYS A 375 -1.33 -1.45 -11.91
N ASN A 376 -1.99 -0.40 -11.41
CA ASN A 376 -1.34 0.87 -11.13
C ASN A 376 -0.56 0.81 -9.81
N PHE A 377 0.63 0.22 -9.88
CA PHE A 377 1.50 0.10 -8.72
C PHE A 377 2.11 1.42 -8.24
N LYS A 378 1.93 2.54 -8.95
CA LYS A 378 2.33 3.85 -8.42
C LYS A 378 1.42 4.27 -7.27
N MET A 379 0.11 4.15 -7.46
CA MET A 379 -0.86 4.42 -6.40
C MET A 379 -0.72 3.39 -5.27
N GLU A 380 -0.55 2.11 -5.62
CA GLU A 380 -0.32 1.03 -4.66
C GLU A 380 0.91 1.28 -3.77
N SER A 381 2.01 1.74 -4.37
CA SER A 381 3.24 2.02 -3.63
C SER A 381 3.09 3.11 -2.55
N LEU A 382 2.03 3.91 -2.65
CA LEU A 382 1.67 5.00 -1.76
C LEU A 382 0.56 4.60 -0.77
N GLU A 383 0.10 3.35 -0.74
CA GLU A 383 -0.87 2.90 0.26
C GLU A 383 -0.39 3.28 1.67
N SER A 384 -1.31 3.81 2.49
CA SER A 384 -1.08 4.33 3.83
C SER A 384 -0.06 5.47 3.94
N SER A 385 0.44 6.00 2.82
CA SER A 385 1.43 7.09 2.80
C SER A 385 0.75 8.45 2.85
N LEU A 386 1.49 9.47 3.30
CA LEU A 386 1.06 10.86 3.18
C LEU A 386 1.11 11.29 1.71
N VAL A 387 -0.03 11.76 1.22
CA VAL A 387 -0.23 12.27 -0.14
C VAL A 387 -0.80 13.68 -0.10
N LYS A 388 -0.68 14.40 -1.21
CA LYS A 388 -1.27 15.70 -1.42
C LYS A 388 -2.18 15.68 -2.64
N LEU A 389 -3.41 16.13 -2.48
CA LEU A 389 -4.29 16.54 -3.56
C LEU A 389 -4.15 18.05 -3.73
N ARG A 390 -3.88 18.51 -4.96
CA ARG A 390 -3.73 19.94 -5.25
C ARG A 390 -4.99 20.47 -5.95
N ARG A 391 -5.44 21.67 -5.58
CA ARG A 391 -6.53 22.42 -6.23
C ARG A 391 -7.79 21.60 -6.55
N VAL A 392 -8.19 20.70 -5.64
CA VAL A 392 -9.40 19.89 -5.83
C VAL A 392 -10.66 20.74 -5.67
N LYS A 393 -11.73 20.33 -6.36
CA LYS A 393 -13.06 20.93 -6.25
C LYS A 393 -14.01 19.95 -5.57
N PHE A 394 -14.77 20.47 -4.60
CA PHE A 394 -15.80 19.71 -3.89
C PHE A 394 -17.03 19.42 -4.77
N PRO A 395 -17.83 18.38 -4.43
CA PRO A 395 -19.12 18.15 -5.07
C PRO A 395 -20.03 19.38 -4.96
N ARG A 396 -20.88 19.57 -5.98
CA ARG A 396 -21.96 20.55 -5.98
C ARG A 396 -23.34 19.92 -5.88
N VAL A 397 -23.41 18.60 -6.06
CA VAL A 397 -24.64 17.83 -6.07
C VAL A 397 -24.42 16.60 -5.20
N PHE A 398 -25.36 16.37 -4.28
CA PHE A 398 -25.46 15.14 -3.51
C PHE A 398 -26.71 14.39 -3.95
N LYS A 399 -26.54 13.21 -4.53
CA LYS A 399 -27.64 12.40 -5.04
C LYS A 399 -27.78 11.15 -4.18
N ASN A 400 -28.98 10.92 -3.63
CA ASN A 400 -29.33 9.61 -3.12
C ASN A 400 -29.65 8.68 -4.30
N CYS A 401 -28.84 7.64 -4.46
CA CYS A 401 -29.03 6.59 -5.47
C CYS A 401 -29.59 5.28 -4.89
N ASP A 402 -29.83 5.23 -3.57
CA ASP A 402 -30.48 4.13 -2.86
C ASP A 402 -31.99 4.27 -2.96
N ALA A 403 -32.54 3.75 -4.07
CA ALA A 403 -33.96 3.86 -4.36
C ALA A 403 -34.79 2.90 -3.49
N ASN A 404 -34.20 1.74 -3.14
CA ASN A 404 -34.85 0.71 -2.33
C ASN A 404 -34.67 0.93 -0.80
N GLY A 405 -33.73 1.78 -0.38
CA GLY A 405 -33.50 2.17 1.01
C GLY A 405 -32.77 1.13 1.86
N ASN A 406 -32.07 0.18 1.24
CA ASN A 406 -31.38 -0.91 1.94
C ASN A 406 -29.97 -0.51 2.46
N ASN A 407 -29.51 0.71 2.18
CA ASN A 407 -28.17 1.24 2.46
C ASN A 407 -27.03 0.47 1.77
N ASP A 408 -27.32 -0.29 0.74
CA ASP A 408 -26.34 -1.01 -0.07
C ASP A 408 -26.19 -0.32 -1.42
N MET A 409 -24.95 0.09 -1.73
CA MET A 409 -24.65 0.80 -2.97
C MET A 409 -23.96 -0.11 -3.98
N PRO A 410 -24.59 -0.39 -5.14
CA PRO A 410 -24.05 -1.37 -6.08
C PRO A 410 -22.70 -0.94 -6.66
N MET A 411 -21.80 -1.92 -6.84
CA MET A 411 -20.40 -1.73 -7.28
C MET A 411 -20.18 -1.71 -8.81
N PHE A 412 -19.10 -1.02 -9.19
CA PHE A 412 -18.57 -0.40 -10.45
C PHE A 412 -17.17 -0.75 -10.82
N CYS A 413 -16.96 -1.29 -12.00
CA CYS A 413 -15.64 -1.20 -12.60
C CYS A 413 -15.72 -1.09 -14.12
N PRO A 414 -14.60 -0.68 -14.74
CA PRO A 414 -14.54 -0.66 -16.19
C PRO A 414 -14.48 -2.11 -16.70
N ALA A 415 -15.45 -2.46 -17.54
CA ALA A 415 -15.59 -3.77 -18.17
C ALA A 415 -15.40 -3.67 -19.69
N GLY A 416 -14.93 -4.74 -20.32
CA GLY A 416 -14.64 -4.79 -21.76
C GLY A 416 -13.23 -4.32 -22.13
N THR A 417 -12.94 -4.28 -23.43
CA THR A 417 -11.61 -3.96 -23.98
C THR A 417 -11.69 -2.94 -25.11
N GLY A 418 -10.63 -2.15 -25.28
CA GLY A 418 -10.55 -1.18 -26.39
C GLY A 418 -11.67 -0.15 -26.35
N ALA A 419 -12.34 0.04 -27.49
CA ALA A 419 -13.41 1.04 -27.67
C ALA A 419 -14.78 0.60 -27.11
N SER A 420 -14.98 -0.69 -26.82
CA SER A 420 -16.22 -1.18 -26.19
C SER A 420 -16.16 -1.17 -24.66
N ARG A 421 -15.04 -0.68 -24.10
CA ARG A 421 -14.86 -0.56 -22.66
C ARG A 421 -15.88 0.44 -22.10
N THR A 422 -16.58 0.04 -21.04
CA THR A 422 -17.67 0.83 -20.42
C THR A 422 -17.71 0.55 -18.91
N TRP A 423 -18.34 1.44 -18.14
CA TRP A 423 -18.54 1.25 -16.70
C TRP A 423 -19.81 0.41 -16.46
N LYS A 424 -19.66 -0.71 -15.75
CA LYS A 424 -20.74 -1.69 -15.49
C LYS A 424 -20.57 -2.37 -14.13
N ASN A 425 -21.40 -3.37 -13.83
CA ASN A 425 -21.20 -4.22 -12.65
C ASN A 425 -19.78 -4.83 -12.65
N CYS A 426 -19.20 -4.97 -11.47
CA CYS A 426 -17.93 -5.66 -11.30
C CYS A 426 -18.01 -7.18 -11.36
N PHE A 427 -19.20 -7.70 -11.14
CA PHE A 427 -19.47 -9.11 -11.12
C PHE A 427 -20.35 -9.48 -12.32
N GLU A 428 -20.54 -10.79 -12.52
CA GLU A 428 -21.46 -11.28 -13.54
C GLU A 428 -22.85 -10.69 -13.29
N GLU A 429 -23.47 -10.12 -14.33
CA GLU A 429 -24.77 -9.43 -14.21
C GLU A 429 -25.93 -10.43 -14.27
N PRO A 430 -26.81 -10.37 -13.25
CA PRO A 430 -28.21 -10.71 -13.33
C PRO A 430 -28.82 -10.57 -14.72
N ALA A 431 -29.49 -11.56 -15.30
CA ALA A 431 -30.42 -11.22 -16.39
C ALA A 431 -31.52 -10.27 -15.88
N ASP A 432 -31.89 -10.41 -14.61
CA ASP A 432 -32.87 -9.59 -13.88
C ASP A 432 -32.20 -8.87 -12.69
N ASP A 433 -31.14 -8.10 -12.96
CA ASP A 433 -30.41 -7.36 -11.92
C ASP A 433 -31.28 -6.21 -11.35
N PRO A 434 -31.81 -6.33 -10.11
CA PRO A 434 -32.70 -5.32 -9.54
C PRO A 434 -31.98 -4.00 -9.24
N ASP A 435 -30.64 -4.03 -9.13
CA ASP A 435 -29.82 -2.89 -8.76
C ASP A 435 -29.37 -2.09 -9.99
N LEU A 436 -29.73 -2.50 -11.22
CA LEU A 436 -29.32 -1.82 -12.44
C LEU A 436 -29.64 -0.31 -12.45
N PRO A 437 -30.85 0.15 -12.05
CA PRO A 437 -31.16 1.59 -12.01
C PRO A 437 -30.33 2.36 -10.96
N GLU A 438 -30.14 1.77 -9.78
CA GLU A 438 -29.33 2.34 -8.70
C GLU A 438 -27.85 2.40 -9.12
N ARG A 439 -27.35 1.34 -9.75
CA ARG A 439 -26.01 1.27 -10.31
C ARG A 439 -25.78 2.35 -11.33
N GLN A 440 -26.70 2.55 -12.27
CA GLN A 440 -26.59 3.61 -13.28
C GLN A 440 -26.61 5.00 -12.64
N CYS A 441 -27.44 5.22 -11.61
CA CYS A 441 -27.43 6.46 -10.84
C CYS A 441 -26.05 6.73 -10.22
N VAL A 442 -25.44 5.71 -9.58
CA VAL A 442 -24.12 5.84 -8.97
C VAL A 442 -23.02 5.99 -10.04
N ILE A 443 -23.10 5.30 -11.18
CA ILE A 443 -22.23 5.50 -12.37
C ILE A 443 -22.25 6.97 -12.78
N ASP A 444 -23.43 7.48 -13.11
CA ASP A 444 -23.62 8.82 -13.62
C ASP A 444 -23.15 9.88 -12.62
N CYS A 445 -23.49 9.70 -11.33
CA CYS A 445 -23.12 10.64 -10.28
C CYS A 445 -21.61 10.65 -10.05
N THR A 446 -21.01 9.49 -9.78
CA THR A 446 -19.57 9.37 -9.46
C THR A 446 -18.70 9.85 -10.62
N LEU A 447 -19.10 9.56 -11.87
CA LEU A 447 -18.36 9.95 -13.07
C LEU A 447 -18.80 11.30 -13.64
N GLY A 448 -19.81 11.96 -13.06
CA GLY A 448 -20.42 13.18 -13.57
C GLY A 448 -20.69 13.12 -15.07
N ILE A 449 -21.33 12.04 -15.51
CA ILE A 449 -21.82 11.78 -16.86
C ILE A 449 -23.35 11.66 -16.84
N GLY A 450 -23.98 11.40 -17.99
CA GLY A 450 -25.43 11.24 -18.09
C GLY A 450 -26.15 12.47 -17.56
N GLN A 451 -27.07 12.28 -16.61
CA GLN A 451 -27.83 13.39 -15.99
C GLN A 451 -26.96 14.39 -15.19
N PHE A 452 -25.73 14.00 -14.82
CA PHE A 452 -24.79 14.83 -14.06
C PHE A 452 -23.61 15.32 -14.91
N ALA A 453 -23.72 15.23 -16.24
CA ALA A 453 -22.73 15.74 -17.17
C ALA A 453 -22.32 17.18 -16.82
N GLY A 454 -21.01 17.45 -16.79
CA GLY A 454 -20.48 18.78 -16.45
C GLY A 454 -20.43 19.10 -14.95
N THR A 455 -20.98 18.26 -14.06
CA THR A 455 -21.06 18.53 -12.62
C THR A 455 -20.17 17.58 -11.81
N ILE A 456 -19.89 17.94 -10.56
CA ILE A 456 -19.22 17.07 -9.57
C ILE A 456 -20.33 16.60 -8.63
N CYS A 457 -20.66 15.30 -8.70
CA CYS A 457 -21.71 14.68 -7.91
C CYS A 457 -21.10 13.66 -6.95
N ALA A 458 -21.63 13.61 -5.74
CA ALA A 458 -21.32 12.59 -4.74
C ALA A 458 -22.60 11.83 -4.36
N GLU A 459 -22.45 10.53 -4.13
CA GLU A 459 -23.54 9.70 -3.63
C GLU A 459 -23.82 10.07 -2.16
N LYS A 460 -25.09 10.36 -1.86
CA LYS A 460 -25.50 10.94 -0.58
C LYS A 460 -25.45 9.93 0.56
N THR A 461 -25.88 8.69 0.35
CA THR A 461 -25.93 7.64 1.39
C THR A 461 -24.53 7.36 1.95
N THR A 462 -23.55 7.24 1.06
CA THR A 462 -22.12 7.08 1.35
C THR A 462 -21.59 8.26 2.14
N TYR A 463 -21.94 9.48 1.72
CA TYR A 463 -21.56 10.70 2.44
C TYR A 463 -22.14 10.74 3.85
N THR A 464 -23.44 10.48 4.02
CA THR A 464 -24.07 10.52 5.34
C THR A 464 -23.50 9.47 6.30
N ASN A 465 -23.23 8.27 5.78
CA ASN A 465 -22.78 7.14 6.60
C ASN A 465 -21.28 7.22 6.94
N PHE A 466 -20.43 7.59 5.98
CA PHE A 466 -18.97 7.52 6.12
C PHE A 466 -18.26 8.88 6.02
N GLY A 467 -18.96 9.96 5.68
CA GLY A 467 -18.32 11.26 5.44
C GLY A 467 -17.44 11.28 4.19
N GLN A 468 -17.64 10.32 3.29
CA GLN A 468 -16.85 10.10 2.08
C GLN A 468 -17.56 10.68 0.86
N PHE A 469 -16.86 11.42 0.02
CA PHE A 469 -17.42 11.99 -1.20
C PHE A 469 -16.35 12.16 -2.29
N VAL A 470 -16.82 12.46 -3.50
CA VAL A 470 -16.01 12.52 -4.71
C VAL A 470 -15.54 13.93 -5.00
N VAL A 471 -14.23 14.15 -5.13
CA VAL A 471 -13.68 15.45 -5.53
C VAL A 471 -13.11 15.40 -6.95
N GLU A 472 -13.25 16.49 -7.69
CA GLU A 472 -12.60 16.64 -9.01
C GLU A 472 -11.16 17.13 -8.79
N MET A 473 -10.21 16.41 -9.38
CA MET A 473 -8.78 16.68 -9.29
C MET A 473 -8.36 17.86 -10.17
N ASN A 474 -7.15 18.38 -9.91
CA ASN A 474 -6.54 19.39 -10.76
C ASN A 474 -6.43 18.85 -12.21
N PRO A 475 -6.90 19.58 -13.22
CA PRO A 475 -6.85 19.13 -14.59
C PRO A 475 -5.44 19.16 -15.17
N THR A 476 -5.26 18.44 -16.28
CA THR A 476 -4.03 18.50 -17.07
C THR A 476 -3.86 19.86 -17.74
N GLY A 477 -2.64 20.42 -17.68
CA GLY A 477 -2.27 21.70 -18.29
C GLY A 477 -0.95 22.25 -17.74
N PRO A 478 -0.53 23.45 -18.17
CA PRO A 478 0.72 24.07 -17.67
C PRO A 478 0.72 24.32 -16.17
N ALA A 479 1.83 24.02 -15.49
CA ALA A 479 1.99 24.36 -14.06
C ALA A 479 1.92 25.86 -13.79
N ALA A 480 2.32 26.71 -14.75
CA ALA A 480 2.21 28.17 -14.64
C ALA A 480 0.76 28.66 -14.47
N ALA A 481 -0.23 27.86 -14.88
CA ALA A 481 -1.65 28.12 -14.68
C ALA A 481 -2.20 27.42 -13.42
N GLY A 482 -1.32 26.85 -12.59
CA GLY A 482 -1.68 26.02 -11.46
C GLY A 482 -2.23 24.64 -11.85
N MET A 483 -2.05 24.17 -13.08
CA MET A 483 -2.58 22.88 -13.57
C MET A 483 -1.56 21.74 -13.42
N ASP A 484 -1.96 20.53 -13.77
CA ASP A 484 -1.13 19.32 -13.74
C ASP A 484 -0.37 19.12 -15.06
N GLU A 485 0.95 19.30 -15.04
CA GLU A 485 1.83 19.07 -16.19
C GLU A 485 2.55 17.72 -16.17
N SER A 486 2.16 16.82 -15.25
CA SER A 486 2.84 15.53 -15.04
C SER A 486 2.78 14.58 -16.24
N VAL A 487 1.86 14.82 -17.18
CA VAL A 487 1.66 14.04 -18.42
C VAL A 487 1.90 14.94 -19.66
N PRO A 488 3.16 15.23 -20.03
CA PRO A 488 3.47 16.18 -21.11
C PRO A 488 2.86 15.80 -22.46
N ALA A 489 2.67 14.51 -22.72
CA ALA A 489 2.10 14.01 -23.97
C ALA A 489 0.63 14.40 -24.20
N ARG A 490 -0.09 14.81 -23.14
CA ARG A 490 -1.46 15.37 -23.24
C ARG A 490 -1.48 16.87 -23.55
N ILE A 491 -0.34 17.54 -23.46
CA ILE A 491 -0.25 18.99 -23.59
C ILE A 491 0.25 19.33 -24.99
N THR A 492 -0.64 19.83 -25.84
CA THR A 492 -0.28 20.34 -27.17
C THR A 492 0.24 21.77 -27.05
N LYS A 493 1.50 21.99 -27.42
CA LYS A 493 2.12 23.32 -27.46
C LYS A 493 2.00 23.92 -28.86
N LEU A 494 1.49 25.14 -28.95
CA LEU A 494 1.25 25.86 -30.21
C LEU A 494 1.94 27.23 -30.17
N SER A 495 2.60 27.59 -31.27
CA SER A 495 3.08 28.96 -31.50
C SER A 495 2.05 29.71 -32.35
N VAL A 496 1.30 30.62 -31.74
CA VAL A 496 0.18 31.33 -32.37
C VAL A 496 0.64 32.70 -32.87
N GLY A 497 0.62 32.87 -34.19
CA GLY A 497 0.98 34.11 -34.88
C GLY A 497 -0.24 34.83 -35.46
N THR A 498 0.00 35.66 -36.48
CA THR A 498 -1.06 36.38 -37.22
C THR A 498 -1.90 35.48 -38.12
N THR A 499 -1.41 34.27 -38.41
CA THR A 499 -2.14 33.24 -39.14
C THR A 499 -2.72 32.24 -38.14
N GLN A 500 -3.93 31.76 -38.41
CA GLN A 500 -4.57 30.77 -37.55
C GLN A 500 -3.75 29.48 -37.45
N VAL A 501 -3.86 28.82 -36.30
CA VAL A 501 -3.26 27.52 -36.01
C VAL A 501 -4.23 26.68 -35.19
N SER A 502 -4.27 25.39 -35.48
CA SER A 502 -5.09 24.40 -34.76
C SER A 502 -4.19 23.24 -34.27
N PRO A 503 -4.54 22.58 -33.17
CA PRO A 503 -3.91 21.32 -32.78
C PRO A 503 -3.97 20.28 -33.91
N GLY A 504 -2.91 19.49 -34.08
CA GLY A 504 -2.88 18.44 -35.12
C GLY A 504 -3.77 17.22 -34.83
N ARG A 505 -4.46 17.18 -33.69
CA ARG A 505 -5.35 16.09 -33.28
C ARG A 505 -6.70 16.66 -32.85
N THR A 506 -7.77 16.14 -33.44
CA THR A 506 -9.15 16.39 -33.03
C THR A 506 -9.43 15.73 -31.69
N GLN A 507 -10.49 16.20 -31.03
CA GLN A 507 -10.97 15.74 -29.73
C GLN A 507 -12.38 15.17 -29.91
N ALA A 508 -12.80 14.31 -28.99
CA ALA A 508 -14.17 13.79 -29.02
C ALA A 508 -15.18 14.91 -28.66
N GLU A 509 -16.38 14.85 -29.25
CA GLU A 509 -17.52 15.67 -28.82
C GLU A 509 -17.71 15.57 -27.29
N GLY A 510 -18.06 16.68 -26.64
CA GLY A 510 -18.24 16.74 -25.19
C GLY A 510 -16.95 16.77 -24.38
N SER A 511 -15.77 16.70 -25.01
CA SER A 511 -14.49 16.84 -24.28
C SER A 511 -14.33 18.26 -23.73
N ARG A 512 -13.93 18.37 -22.46
CA ARG A 512 -13.50 19.65 -21.87
C ARG A 512 -12.03 19.90 -22.20
N LEU A 513 -11.72 21.10 -22.65
CA LEU A 513 -10.37 21.53 -23.02
C LEU A 513 -9.92 22.68 -22.11
N ASN A 514 -8.65 22.64 -21.72
CA ASN A 514 -7.97 23.73 -21.04
C ASN A 514 -7.02 24.42 -22.02
N LEU A 515 -7.18 25.74 -22.17
CA LEU A 515 -6.34 26.61 -22.98
C LEU A 515 -5.64 27.63 -22.08
N PHE A 516 -4.34 27.81 -22.28
CA PHE A 516 -3.55 28.82 -21.60
C PHE A 516 -2.50 29.41 -22.55
N CYS A 517 -2.39 30.73 -22.62
CA CYS A 517 -1.45 31.43 -23.50
C CYS A 517 -0.73 32.56 -22.75
N ASP A 518 0.53 32.81 -23.09
CA ASP A 518 1.34 33.88 -22.47
C ASP A 518 1.04 35.29 -23.05
N GLN A 519 0.26 35.36 -24.13
CA GLN A 519 -0.20 36.57 -24.82
C GLN A 519 -1.71 36.44 -25.12
N PRO A 520 -2.44 37.55 -25.33
CA PRO A 520 -3.85 37.47 -25.68
C PRO A 520 -4.04 36.82 -27.07
N VAL A 521 -5.01 35.92 -27.18
CA VAL A 521 -5.36 35.21 -28.42
C VAL A 521 -6.85 35.22 -28.66
N ARG A 522 -7.24 34.96 -29.90
CA ARG A 522 -8.62 34.74 -30.33
C ARG A 522 -8.81 33.26 -30.59
N VAL A 523 -9.87 32.68 -30.03
CA VAL A 523 -10.21 31.26 -30.18
C VAL A 523 -11.59 31.09 -30.81
N ARG A 524 -11.73 30.03 -31.61
CA ARG A 524 -13.03 29.51 -32.06
C ARG A 524 -13.02 27.97 -31.98
N PHE A 525 -14.16 27.40 -31.63
CA PHE A 525 -14.41 25.96 -31.61
C PHE A 525 -15.35 25.58 -32.74
N GLY A 526 -15.18 24.39 -33.31
CA GLY A 526 -15.93 23.95 -34.48
C GLY A 526 -15.55 22.54 -34.94
N ASP A 527 -15.99 22.21 -36.15
CA ASP A 527 -15.60 20.98 -36.85
C ASP A 527 -14.10 20.96 -37.21
N GLU A 528 -13.64 19.91 -37.88
CA GLU A 528 -12.21 19.72 -38.21
C GLU A 528 -11.60 20.88 -39.01
N ASP A 529 -12.44 21.62 -39.76
CA ASP A 529 -12.05 22.72 -40.64
C ASP A 529 -12.27 24.12 -40.01
N VAL A 530 -12.52 24.17 -38.69
CA VAL A 530 -12.78 25.44 -37.98
C VAL A 530 -11.68 26.47 -38.23
N GLY A 531 -12.08 27.67 -38.65
CA GLY A 531 -11.20 28.83 -38.82
C GLY A 531 -11.50 29.94 -37.81
N VAL A 532 -10.48 30.73 -37.47
CA VAL A 532 -10.61 31.88 -36.57
C VAL A 532 -9.89 33.11 -37.12
N ASP A 533 -10.50 34.27 -36.91
CA ASP A 533 -9.93 35.57 -37.18
C ASP A 533 -10.01 36.47 -35.93
N GLN A 534 -9.86 37.78 -36.10
CA GLN A 534 -9.89 38.75 -35.00
C GLN A 534 -11.28 38.88 -34.34
N THR A 535 -12.33 38.30 -34.91
CA THR A 535 -13.69 38.26 -34.34
C THR A 535 -13.91 37.12 -33.35
N GLY A 536 -12.94 36.21 -33.20
CA GLY A 536 -13.01 35.10 -32.25
C GLY A 536 -13.12 35.55 -30.78
N THR A 537 -13.39 34.58 -29.91
CA THR A 537 -13.48 34.82 -28.46
C THR A 537 -12.10 35.21 -27.93
N LEU A 538 -12.01 36.36 -27.25
CA LEU A 538 -10.75 36.81 -26.65
C LEU A 538 -10.43 35.96 -25.42
N VAL A 539 -9.24 35.35 -25.44
CA VAL A 539 -8.61 34.74 -24.28
C VAL A 539 -7.50 35.67 -23.82
N ALA A 540 -7.61 36.19 -22.61
CA ALA A 540 -6.61 37.09 -22.05
C ALA A 540 -5.28 36.36 -21.79
N ALA A 541 -4.18 37.11 -21.77
CA ALA A 541 -2.88 36.57 -21.43
C ALA A 541 -2.87 36.02 -20.00
N ASN A 542 -2.21 34.90 -19.81
CA ASN A 542 -2.01 34.24 -18.51
C ASN A 542 -3.31 33.92 -17.77
N THR A 543 -4.41 33.74 -18.50
CA THR A 543 -5.68 33.28 -17.93
C THR A 543 -5.99 31.86 -18.38
N ARG A 544 -6.46 31.04 -17.45
CA ARG A 544 -7.00 29.71 -17.77
C ARG A 544 -8.35 29.89 -18.47
N PHE A 545 -8.48 29.31 -19.65
CA PHE A 545 -9.72 29.27 -20.41
C PHE A 545 -10.19 27.82 -20.53
N GLU A 546 -11.36 27.52 -19.95
CA GLU A 546 -11.98 26.19 -19.98
C GLU A 546 -13.13 26.21 -20.99
N TYR A 547 -13.21 25.20 -21.86
CA TYR A 547 -14.32 25.08 -22.80
C TYR A 547 -14.68 23.62 -23.03
N THR A 548 -15.98 23.29 -22.97
CA THR A 548 -16.50 21.96 -23.31
C THR A 548 -17.03 22.01 -24.73
N LEU A 549 -16.50 21.15 -25.60
CA LEU A 549 -16.93 21.03 -26.99
C LEU A 549 -18.42 20.63 -27.08
N GLN A 550 -19.19 21.33 -27.90
CA GLN A 550 -20.64 21.19 -28.03
C GLN A 550 -21.03 20.72 -29.43
N GLY A 551 -22.04 19.84 -29.52
CA GLY A 551 -22.55 19.38 -30.82
C GLY A 551 -21.42 18.79 -31.69
N ASN A 552 -21.29 19.25 -32.93
CA ASN A 552 -20.26 18.75 -33.84
C ASN A 552 -18.85 19.35 -33.64
N GLU A 553 -18.62 20.07 -32.54
CA GLU A 553 -17.30 20.63 -32.24
C GLU A 553 -16.32 19.52 -31.84
N VAL A 554 -15.22 19.43 -32.59
CA VAL A 554 -14.13 18.45 -32.37
C VAL A 554 -12.75 19.10 -32.42
N GLN A 555 -12.67 20.40 -32.69
CA GLN A 555 -11.43 21.12 -32.91
C GLN A 555 -11.53 22.57 -32.42
N LEU A 556 -10.36 23.19 -32.21
CA LEU A 556 -10.24 24.62 -31.96
C LEU A 556 -9.21 25.25 -32.90
N ALA A 557 -9.43 26.51 -33.27
CA ALA A 557 -8.46 27.33 -33.99
C ALA A 557 -8.09 28.56 -33.15
N LEU A 558 -6.81 28.94 -33.21
CA LEU A 558 -6.24 30.08 -32.49
C LEU A 558 -5.59 31.05 -33.48
N VAL A 559 -5.79 32.35 -33.27
CA VAL A 559 -5.00 33.40 -33.92
C VAL A 559 -4.60 34.43 -32.87
N ARG A 560 -3.43 35.04 -33.04
CA ARG A 560 -2.94 36.06 -32.12
C ARG A 560 -3.88 37.27 -32.14
N ASP A 561 -4.25 37.79 -30.97
CA ASP A 561 -5.02 39.03 -30.90
C ASP A 561 -4.19 40.23 -31.37
N ALA A 562 -4.84 41.20 -32.01
CA ALA A 562 -4.18 42.40 -32.54
C ALA A 562 -3.44 43.23 -31.47
N THR A 563 -3.81 43.11 -30.18
CA THR A 563 -3.15 43.80 -29.06
C THR A 563 -1.89 43.10 -28.56
N ALA A 564 -1.63 41.86 -28.98
CA ALA A 564 -0.43 41.12 -28.57
C ALA A 564 0.84 41.67 -29.24
N THR A 565 1.93 41.72 -28.50
CA THR A 565 3.21 42.31 -28.96
C THR A 565 4.13 41.33 -29.68
N ARG A 566 3.88 40.02 -29.55
CA ARG A 566 4.68 38.93 -30.12
C ARG A 566 3.81 37.68 -30.31
N ASN A 567 4.33 36.67 -31.01
CA ASN A 567 3.64 35.37 -31.11
C ASN A 567 3.37 34.79 -29.72
N ALA A 568 2.18 34.23 -29.53
CA ALA A 568 1.78 33.60 -28.28
C ALA A 568 2.29 32.16 -28.23
N SER A 569 2.79 31.75 -27.07
CA SER A 569 3.00 30.34 -26.73
C SER A 569 1.75 29.86 -26.02
N CYS A 570 0.92 29.09 -26.73
CA CYS A 570 -0.31 28.52 -26.20
C CYS A 570 -0.14 27.04 -25.87
N GLN A 571 -0.83 26.58 -24.85
CA GLN A 571 -0.93 25.19 -24.46
C GLN A 571 -2.39 24.78 -24.41
N VAL A 572 -2.71 23.66 -25.06
CA VAL A 572 -4.03 23.06 -25.09
C VAL A 572 -3.92 21.66 -24.51
N ALA A 573 -4.77 21.33 -23.54
CA ALA A 573 -4.83 20.00 -22.95
C ALA A 573 -6.29 19.53 -22.78
N PRO A 574 -6.61 18.26 -23.08
CA PRO A 574 -7.89 17.69 -22.72
C PRO A 574 -7.97 17.51 -21.21
N ASP A 575 -9.18 17.64 -20.69
CA ASP A 575 -9.48 17.53 -19.28
C ASP A 575 -10.30 16.27 -19.03
N SER A 576 -9.65 15.26 -18.45
CA SER A 576 -10.31 14.01 -18.09
C SER A 576 -11.32 14.17 -16.95
N ARG A 577 -11.38 15.33 -16.27
CA ARG A 577 -12.25 15.60 -15.12
C ARG A 577 -12.14 14.51 -14.06
N SER A 578 -10.91 14.11 -13.82
CA SER A 578 -10.59 12.94 -13.02
C SER A 578 -10.95 13.16 -11.57
N ARG A 579 -11.35 12.09 -10.90
CA ARG A 579 -11.90 12.15 -9.55
C ARG A 579 -11.23 11.16 -8.62
N ILE A 580 -11.23 11.52 -7.35
CA ILE A 580 -10.72 10.70 -6.26
C ILE A 580 -11.63 10.87 -5.04
N SER A 581 -11.62 9.89 -4.14
CA SER A 581 -12.41 9.96 -2.92
C SER A 581 -11.68 10.78 -1.86
N LEU A 582 -12.45 11.54 -1.09
CA LEU A 582 -11.99 12.31 0.06
C LEU A 582 -12.94 12.08 1.23
N GLN A 583 -12.37 11.88 2.42
CA GLN A 583 -13.12 11.77 3.68
C GLN A 583 -12.59 12.81 4.67
N ILE A 584 -13.38 13.84 4.96
CA ILE A 584 -12.94 14.96 5.83
C ILE A 584 -13.64 15.00 7.19
N LYS A 585 -14.66 14.16 7.41
CA LYS A 585 -15.58 14.30 8.55
C LYS A 585 -14.87 14.27 9.90
N ASP A 586 -13.81 13.47 10.02
CA ASP A 586 -13.03 13.36 11.25
C ASP A 586 -12.03 14.53 11.41
N ALA A 587 -11.50 15.05 10.30
CA ALA A 587 -10.51 16.12 10.29
C ALA A 587 -11.14 17.53 10.44
N VAL A 588 -12.28 17.76 9.78
CA VAL A 588 -12.99 19.04 9.73
C VAL A 588 -14.51 18.82 9.81
N PRO A 589 -15.04 18.41 10.97
CA PRO A 589 -16.45 18.06 11.13
C PRO A 589 -17.41 19.23 10.84
N ASP A 590 -16.95 20.48 10.98
CA ASP A 590 -17.75 21.68 10.73
C ASP A 590 -17.87 22.05 9.24
N LEU A 591 -17.01 21.49 8.38
CA LEU A 591 -17.10 21.72 6.94
C LEU A 591 -18.15 20.78 6.35
N ASN A 592 -19.25 21.34 5.85
CA ASN A 592 -20.34 20.58 5.24
C ASN A 592 -20.40 20.80 3.72
N PRO A 593 -19.88 19.84 2.92
CA PRO A 593 -20.03 19.85 1.47
C PRO A 593 -21.47 19.72 0.95
N ASP A 594 -22.36 19.02 1.65
CA ASP A 594 -23.78 18.91 1.27
C ASP A 594 -24.55 20.14 1.77
N CYS A 595 -24.28 21.27 1.13
CA CYS A 595 -24.85 22.57 1.47
C CYS A 595 -25.67 23.16 0.31
N SER A 596 -26.45 24.20 0.60
CA SER A 596 -27.21 24.93 -0.40
C SER A 596 -26.80 26.40 -0.47
N GLU A 597 -26.51 26.90 -1.67
CA GLU A 597 -26.29 28.34 -1.90
C GLU A 597 -27.57 29.18 -1.74
N THR A 598 -28.72 28.52 -1.66
CA THR A 598 -30.02 29.15 -1.41
C THR A 598 -30.56 28.81 -0.02
N ASP A 599 -29.69 28.44 0.92
CA ASP A 599 -30.08 28.24 2.32
C ASP A 599 -30.78 29.51 2.86
N ALA A 600 -31.81 29.31 3.69
CA ALA A 600 -32.54 30.41 4.32
C ALA A 600 -31.65 31.21 5.28
N ASP A 601 -30.62 30.58 5.84
CA ASP A 601 -29.56 31.23 6.59
C ASP A 601 -28.50 31.80 5.63
N ALA A 602 -28.44 33.13 5.54
CA ALA A 602 -27.53 33.83 4.66
C ALA A 602 -26.04 33.52 4.94
N ALA A 603 -25.68 33.19 6.19
CA ALA A 603 -24.30 32.82 6.52
C ALA A 603 -23.96 31.44 5.95
N ARG A 604 -24.89 30.47 6.05
CA ARG A 604 -24.72 29.11 5.48
C ARG A 604 -24.71 29.15 3.95
N ALA A 605 -25.60 29.93 3.35
CA ALA A 605 -25.63 30.15 1.91
C ALA A 605 -24.30 30.74 1.39
N LEU A 606 -23.74 31.72 2.11
CA LEU A 606 -22.44 32.30 1.77
C LEU A 606 -21.30 31.31 1.94
N GLN A 607 -21.27 30.52 3.03
CA GLN A 607 -20.28 29.46 3.23
C GLN A 607 -20.32 28.44 2.09
N CYS A 608 -21.53 28.05 1.65
CA CYS A 608 -21.70 27.12 0.54
C CYS A 608 -21.16 27.69 -0.79
N LYS A 609 -21.49 28.96 -1.06
CA LYS A 609 -20.96 29.66 -2.25
C LYS A 609 -19.43 29.77 -2.22
N GLN A 610 -18.85 30.04 -1.06
CA GLN A 610 -17.40 30.07 -0.87
C GLN A 610 -16.78 28.69 -1.14
N LEU A 611 -17.37 27.62 -0.59
CA LEU A 611 -16.92 26.25 -0.81
C LEU A 611 -16.94 25.86 -2.30
N HIS A 612 -18.07 26.07 -2.99
CA HIS A 612 -18.24 25.67 -4.39
C HIS A 612 -17.39 26.48 -5.39
N ALA A 613 -16.99 27.69 -5.02
CA ALA A 613 -16.16 28.57 -5.83
C ALA A 613 -14.65 28.40 -5.58
N ALA A 614 -14.28 27.87 -4.42
CA ALA A 614 -12.89 27.65 -4.04
C ALA A 614 -12.29 26.37 -4.65
N THR A 615 -10.97 26.29 -4.61
CA THR A 615 -10.22 25.03 -4.83
C THR A 615 -9.34 24.76 -3.62
N PHE A 616 -9.03 23.50 -3.33
CA PHE A 616 -8.40 23.11 -2.07
C PHE A 616 -7.12 22.32 -2.30
N ASP A 617 -6.09 22.60 -1.51
CA ASP A 617 -5.02 21.65 -1.31
C ASP A 617 -5.35 20.83 -0.06
N VAL A 618 -5.24 19.52 -0.17
CA VAL A 618 -5.56 18.56 0.90
C VAL A 618 -4.36 17.63 1.06
N VAL A 619 -3.78 17.57 2.25
CA VAL A 619 -2.81 16.56 2.64
C VAL A 619 -3.54 15.47 3.43
N GLY A 620 -3.13 14.22 3.30
CA GLY A 620 -3.74 13.15 4.07
C GLY A 620 -3.14 11.80 3.75
N HIS A 621 -3.61 10.77 4.45
CA HIS A 621 -3.21 9.38 4.20
C HIS A 621 -4.02 8.79 3.06
N LEU A 622 -3.33 8.12 2.13
CA LEU A 622 -3.98 7.39 1.05
C LEU A 622 -4.42 6.01 1.54
N LYS A 623 -5.68 5.66 1.32
CA LYS A 623 -6.22 4.34 1.66
C LYS A 623 -6.92 3.72 0.45
N HIS A 624 -6.74 2.42 0.28
CA HIS A 624 -7.52 1.65 -0.67
C HIS A 624 -8.88 1.30 -0.06
N VAL A 625 -9.98 1.58 -0.75
CA VAL A 625 -11.34 1.29 -0.26
C VAL A 625 -12.00 0.14 -1.02
N GLY A 626 -11.18 -0.70 -1.66
CA GLY A 626 -11.62 -1.82 -2.49
C GLY A 626 -12.41 -1.39 -3.74
N PRO A 627 -13.35 -2.21 -4.25
CA PRO A 627 -14.22 -1.82 -5.37
C PRO A 627 -15.26 -0.73 -5.02
N ALA A 628 -15.10 -0.02 -3.90
CA ALA A 628 -15.78 1.25 -3.67
C ALA A 628 -15.31 2.29 -4.69
N ARG A 629 -16.18 3.26 -4.97
CA ARG A 629 -16.02 4.17 -6.10
C ARG A 629 -15.99 5.60 -5.58
N PRO A 630 -14.91 6.37 -5.76
CA PRO A 630 -13.57 6.00 -6.28
C PRO A 630 -12.79 5.00 -5.39
N ARG A 631 -11.82 4.29 -5.99
CA ARG A 631 -11.00 3.21 -5.41
C ARG A 631 -10.05 3.69 -4.30
N TRP A 632 -9.55 4.91 -4.47
CA TRP A 632 -8.58 5.53 -3.59
C TRP A 632 -9.25 6.64 -2.79
N ASN A 633 -9.06 6.61 -1.48
CA ASN A 633 -9.57 7.61 -0.55
C ASN A 633 -8.42 8.34 0.14
N VAL A 634 -8.53 9.65 0.27
CA VAL A 634 -7.58 10.46 1.03
C VAL A 634 -8.23 10.88 2.35
N LEU A 635 -7.52 10.66 3.46
CA LEU A 635 -7.95 10.97 4.81
C LEU A 635 -7.01 12.03 5.42
N PRO A 636 -7.42 13.31 5.47
CA PRO A 636 -6.67 14.34 6.19
C PRO A 636 -6.62 14.00 7.68
N ARG A 637 -5.55 14.41 8.37
CA ARG A 637 -5.37 14.13 9.79
C ARG A 637 -6.12 15.15 10.65
N ASP A 638 -6.09 16.40 10.24
CA ASP A 638 -6.72 17.52 10.92
C ASP A 638 -7.06 18.67 9.95
N GLN A 639 -7.52 19.79 10.49
CA GLN A 639 -7.88 20.97 9.72
C GLN A 639 -6.68 21.65 9.03
N ASP A 640 -5.48 21.59 9.60
CA ASP A 640 -4.29 22.25 9.03
C ASP A 640 -3.75 21.49 7.80
N ASP A 641 -4.21 20.26 7.57
CA ASP A 641 -3.99 19.51 6.32
C ASP A 641 -4.82 20.04 5.14
N LEU A 642 -5.74 20.98 5.36
CA LEU A 642 -6.53 21.62 4.31
C LEU A 642 -6.24 23.12 4.22
N CYS A 643 -6.05 23.60 3.00
CA CYS A 643 -6.06 25.02 2.72
C CYS A 643 -6.84 25.31 1.43
N CYS A 644 -7.29 26.55 1.25
CA CYS A 644 -8.09 26.94 0.10
C CYS A 644 -7.47 28.08 -0.74
N TYR A 645 -7.74 28.04 -2.04
CA TYR A 645 -7.63 29.19 -2.93
C TYR A 645 -9.06 29.71 -3.18
N PRO A 646 -9.40 30.91 -2.70
CA PRO A 646 -10.76 31.41 -2.78
C PRO A 646 -11.17 31.70 -4.22
N GLY A 647 -12.47 31.61 -4.49
CA GLY A 647 -13.04 32.04 -5.76
C GLY A 647 -12.92 33.57 -5.96
N PRO A 648 -13.06 34.07 -7.20
CA PRO A 648 -12.97 35.50 -7.49
C PRO A 648 -13.94 36.34 -6.63
N GLY A 649 -13.39 37.28 -5.86
CA GLY A 649 -14.17 38.15 -4.98
C GLY A 649 -14.78 37.48 -3.74
N LEU A 650 -14.31 36.27 -3.39
CA LEU A 650 -14.77 35.50 -2.23
C LEU A 650 -13.62 35.24 -1.25
N GLU A 651 -13.97 34.66 -0.09
CA GLU A 651 -13.03 34.19 0.94
C GLU A 651 -13.08 32.66 1.02
N CYS A 652 -12.15 32.05 1.74
CA CYS A 652 -12.20 30.62 2.03
C CYS A 652 -13.33 30.30 3.02
N PRO A 653 -14.02 29.15 2.85
CA PRO A 653 -15.03 28.71 3.80
C PRO A 653 -14.38 28.42 5.15
N LYS A 654 -15.06 28.77 6.23
CA LYS A 654 -14.62 28.48 7.59
C LYS A 654 -14.77 26.98 7.86
N PRO A 655 -13.83 26.37 8.62
CA PRO A 655 -12.69 27.01 9.30
C PRO A 655 -11.40 27.04 8.46
N ILE A 656 -11.46 26.71 7.17
CA ILE A 656 -10.29 26.52 6.30
C ILE A 656 -9.57 27.84 6.03
N LYS A 657 -8.25 27.83 6.17
CA LYS A 657 -7.38 28.99 5.92
C LYS A 657 -6.98 29.06 4.44
N PRO A 658 -6.65 30.25 3.92
CA PRO A 658 -6.03 30.37 2.60
C PRO A 658 -4.72 29.59 2.52
N CYS A 659 -4.42 29.02 1.35
CA CYS A 659 -3.12 28.39 1.09
C CYS A 659 -1.98 29.43 1.09
N PRO A 660 -0.78 29.05 1.57
CA PRO A 660 0.39 29.93 1.63
C PRO A 660 0.97 30.28 0.27
#